data_AF-A0A9D6NZC0-F1
#
_entry.id   AF-A0A9D6NZC0-F1
#
_cell.length_a   1.000
_cell.length_b   1.000
_cell.length_c   1.000
_cell.angle_alpha   90.00
_cell.angle_beta   90.00
_cell.angle_gamma   90.00
#
_symmetry.space_group_name_H-M   'P 1'
#
loop_
_entity.id
_entity.type
_entity.pdbx_description
1 polymer ?
#
loop_
_entity_poly.entity_id
_entity_poly.type
_entity_poly.pdbx_seq_one_letter_code
_entity_poly.pdbx_strand_id
1 'polypeptide(L)'
;MISLSKITSFISFGKKPKVLEYYFALNIGVEKLTSGLWTIENNQLEILQTAAQNYGSTEEIFKVTDKLLDQVLGLREIEPQKILFGVPDSWILDDNLKDENLKILRKLVKELELTPMAYVADSQAIVHFLEKMEGVPPTAILVGFDKHHLIVSVVRAGKLDGVRVVTRGENSSSDIEKALLTFTDIETLPSKILIHGESAAGLRNQLLSFSWMVKLSFLHFPKIDVLAEDLEIKSVCLAGASEINENIKFTDTAIEKSTPSQPLESTESNSSDTSKIDESNFGFVTGDISDQIKKEEVLIPEVEAEAEELTLSEESNLEESNILETTDFESHTVERPLVKEQLKERFTRNLNLAVIKKYLPKWSVKLPIILGGFGLILALLAGYILIPKAEVKIFVEPRILEKDAQVTADPNQKTVLEDTKVIPGQIVETEVAGNLKDTATGKKQVGESAKGTVVVYNKTFEAKSLSKGTVLTSNNGLKFALDTTVNIASQSATDSGITFGKANITVTASAIGADSNLASSSELTINGFSSSQLLAKAEGNFSGGTSKEVTVVSSEDAQRLLAKLSSDLRLQAQQKLQGQLADKKILAEALSENIIKKSYNKNINDQANEFSLNLTIRYKGTAFEEKDLHLIVSKLVTTQVPEGFQFDLSQTETQADVSKLDHDGKLIFLARFKAKLIPKIDTEKILNQIRFKTPEEVLSLVKNMDNVLGADIKMIPDLPKFFARMPILSKNIKIEVGLK
;
A
#
# COMPACT_ATOMS: atom_id res chain seq x y z
N MET A 1 57.34 31.88 41.33
CA MET A 1 56.94 32.82 40.27
C MET A 1 56.53 31.98 39.07
N ILE A 2 55.33 32.22 38.51
CA ILE A 2 54.75 31.63 37.28
C ILE A 2 54.25 30.16 37.45
N SER A 3 53.01 29.75 37.14
CA SER A 3 51.75 30.40 36.73
C SER A 3 50.58 29.46 37.05
N LEU A 4 49.48 30.06 37.50
CA LEU A 4 48.25 29.48 38.02
C LEU A 4 47.24 29.08 36.90
N SER A 5 47.71 28.47 35.79
CA SER A 5 46.88 28.30 34.58
C SER A 5 46.61 26.85 34.15
N LYS A 6 46.75 25.86 35.03
CA LYS A 6 46.49 24.44 34.69
C LYS A 6 45.64 23.65 35.69
N ILE A 7 44.96 24.31 36.64
CA ILE A 7 44.08 23.63 37.62
C ILE A 7 42.72 24.33 37.67
N THR A 8 42.09 24.48 36.51
CA THR A 8 40.69 24.99 36.42
C THR A 8 39.85 24.28 35.36
N SER A 9 40.26 23.09 34.89
CA SER A 9 39.42 22.26 34.00
C SER A 9 38.71 21.10 34.72
N PHE A 10 38.72 21.04 36.05
CA PHE A 10 38.16 19.92 36.83
C PHE A 10 37.03 20.29 37.79
N ILE A 11 36.41 21.46 37.63
CA ILE A 11 35.20 21.81 38.38
C ILE A 11 34.20 22.44 37.40
N SER A 12 33.37 21.61 36.77
CA SER A 12 32.17 22.08 36.07
C SER A 12 31.09 22.42 37.10
N PHE A 13 31.24 23.53 37.80
CA PHE A 13 30.14 24.12 38.55
C PHE A 13 29.26 24.88 37.55
N GLY A 14 27.99 24.45 37.41
CA GLY A 14 26.96 25.29 36.80
C GLY A 14 26.36 24.82 35.47
N LYS A 15 26.20 23.52 35.19
CA LYS A 15 25.03 23.11 34.41
C LYS A 15 23.89 22.89 35.40
N LYS A 16 22.80 23.65 35.26
CA LYS A 16 21.54 23.32 35.93
C LYS A 16 21.27 21.82 35.69
N PRO A 17 20.91 21.03 36.71
CA PRO A 17 20.54 19.64 36.48
C PRO A 17 19.47 19.64 35.39
N LYS A 18 19.74 18.96 34.27
CA LYS A 18 18.77 18.82 33.19
C LYS A 18 17.65 17.98 33.78
N VAL A 19 16.50 18.61 34.07
CA VAL A 19 15.32 17.89 34.56
C VAL A 19 15.00 16.83 33.52
N LEU A 20 15.01 15.57 33.91
CA LEU A 20 14.63 14.45 33.05
C LEU A 20 13.13 14.58 32.80
N GLU A 21 12.74 14.84 31.55
CA GLU A 21 11.34 14.78 31.14
C GLU A 21 10.95 13.31 30.96
N TYR A 22 9.81 12.94 31.54
CA TYR A 22 9.20 11.63 31.37
C TYR A 22 7.94 11.77 30.52
N TYR A 23 7.76 10.81 29.63
CA TYR A 23 6.69 10.79 28.65
C TYR A 23 5.84 9.53 28.85
N PHE A 24 4.53 9.70 28.72
CA PHE A 24 3.58 8.60 28.72
C PHE A 24 3.16 8.32 27.28
N ALA A 25 3.47 7.12 26.77
CA ALA A 25 2.93 6.64 25.51
C ALA A 25 1.68 5.79 25.80
N LEU A 26 0.61 6.03 25.06
CA LEU A 26 -0.60 5.23 25.06
C LEU A 26 -0.91 4.79 23.63
N ASN A 27 -0.84 3.48 23.37
CA ASN A 27 -1.32 2.88 22.14
C ASN A 27 -2.77 2.43 22.32
N ILE A 28 -3.65 2.93 21.46
CA ILE A 28 -5.05 2.51 21.39
C ILE A 28 -5.16 1.50 20.25
N GLY A 29 -5.11 0.20 20.56
CA GLY A 29 -5.35 -0.87 19.58
C GLY A 29 -6.85 -1.11 19.34
N VAL A 30 -7.23 -2.15 18.59
CA VAL A 30 -8.65 -2.43 18.29
C VAL A 30 -9.41 -2.94 19.53
N GLU A 31 -8.75 -3.75 20.36
CA GLU A 31 -9.36 -4.39 21.54
C GLU A 31 -8.55 -4.24 22.82
N LYS A 32 -7.37 -3.62 22.71
CA LYS A 32 -6.35 -3.60 23.74
C LYS A 32 -5.68 -2.23 23.77
N LEU A 33 -5.48 -1.72 24.97
CA LEU A 33 -4.62 -0.58 25.22
C LEU A 33 -3.26 -1.09 25.65
N THR A 34 -2.20 -0.54 25.07
CA THR A 34 -0.84 -0.71 25.60
C THR A 34 -0.28 0.66 25.99
N SER A 35 0.56 0.68 27.01
CA SER A 35 1.14 1.91 27.54
C SER A 35 2.60 1.72 27.88
N GLY A 36 3.36 2.79 27.79
CA GLY A 36 4.79 2.81 28.04
C GLY A 36 5.20 4.09 28.74
N LEU A 37 5.98 3.97 29.81
CA LEU A 37 6.68 5.10 30.41
C LEU A 37 8.09 5.15 29.83
N TRP A 38 8.47 6.27 29.22
CA TRP A 38 9.74 6.38 28.52
C TRP A 38 10.41 7.75 28.73
N THR A 39 11.71 7.79 28.49
CA THR A 39 12.55 8.99 28.58
C THR A 39 13.64 8.96 27.51
N ILE A 40 14.26 10.11 27.26
CA ILE A 40 15.41 10.23 26.36
C ILE A 40 16.63 10.65 27.19
N GLU A 41 17.53 9.70 27.43
CA GLU A 41 18.80 9.95 28.09
C GLU A 41 19.94 9.87 27.07
N ASN A 42 20.77 10.92 26.97
CA ASN A 42 21.96 10.92 26.11
C ASN A 42 21.71 10.52 24.64
N ASN A 43 20.58 10.96 24.08
CA ASN A 43 20.17 10.63 22.71
C ASN A 43 19.82 9.14 22.50
N GLN A 44 19.47 8.45 23.58
CA GLN A 44 19.01 7.07 23.58
C GLN A 44 17.60 7.01 24.17
N LEU A 45 16.70 6.32 23.47
CA LEU A 45 15.36 6.03 23.98
C LEU A 45 15.47 4.94 25.05
N GLU A 46 14.96 5.23 26.26
CA GLU A 46 14.84 4.28 27.34
C GLU A 46 13.36 4.11 27.71
N ILE A 47 12.85 2.88 27.54
CA ILE A 47 11.49 2.51 27.94
C ILE A 47 11.59 1.86 29.32
N LEU A 48 11.05 2.53 30.33
CA LEU A 48 11.20 2.16 31.73
C LEU A 48 10.27 1.03 32.13
N GLN A 49 9.02 1.08 31.65
CA GLN A 49 7.98 0.11 31.97
C GLN A 49 6.94 0.11 30.84
N THR A 50 6.41 -1.07 30.53
CA THR A 50 5.25 -1.23 29.65
C THR A 50 4.14 -1.95 30.39
N ALA A 51 2.89 -1.66 30.01
CA ALA A 51 1.70 -2.33 30.52
C ALA A 51 0.65 -2.47 29.41
N ALA A 52 -0.24 -3.43 29.57
CA ALA A 52 -1.19 -3.83 28.55
C ALA A 52 -2.50 -4.29 29.18
N GLN A 53 -3.64 -3.84 28.66
CA GLN A 53 -4.95 -4.28 29.13
C GLN A 53 -6.02 -4.21 28.03
N ASN A 54 -6.87 -5.25 27.95
CA ASN A 54 -7.98 -5.32 27.02
C ASN A 54 -9.16 -4.44 27.45
N TYR A 55 -9.91 -3.91 26.49
CA TYR A 55 -11.10 -3.10 26.70
C TYR A 55 -12.23 -3.53 25.75
N GLY A 56 -13.50 -3.39 26.17
CA GLY A 56 -14.65 -3.86 25.39
C GLY A 56 -15.39 -2.76 24.61
N SER A 57 -15.23 -1.51 25.02
CA SER A 57 -15.95 -0.36 24.47
C SER A 57 -15.10 0.91 24.56
N THR A 58 -15.27 1.81 23.61
CA THR A 58 -14.62 3.13 23.59
C THR A 58 -14.87 3.95 24.87
N GLU A 59 -15.99 3.70 25.57
CA GLU A 59 -16.30 4.36 26.84
C GLU A 59 -15.37 3.91 27.99
N GLU A 60 -14.80 2.70 27.89
CA GLU A 60 -13.88 2.15 28.89
C GLU A 60 -12.45 2.67 28.72
N ILE A 61 -12.11 3.28 27.59
CA ILE A 61 -10.74 3.71 27.26
C ILE A 61 -10.15 4.57 28.38
N PHE A 62 -10.90 5.54 28.91
CA PHE A 62 -10.43 6.39 30.01
C PHE A 62 -10.07 5.58 31.25
N LYS A 63 -11.00 4.74 31.72
CA LYS A 63 -10.83 3.92 32.93
C LYS A 63 -9.66 2.95 32.79
N VAL A 64 -9.47 2.36 31.62
CA VAL A 64 -8.36 1.43 31.36
C VAL A 64 -7.05 2.21 31.26
N THR A 65 -7.05 3.40 30.66
CA THR A 65 -5.86 4.26 30.58
C THR A 65 -5.39 4.71 31.95
N ASP A 66 -6.30 5.15 32.83
CA ASP A 66 -6.00 5.56 34.21
C ASP A 66 -5.29 4.43 34.98
N LYS A 67 -5.84 3.22 34.90
CA LYS A 67 -5.22 2.04 35.49
C LYS A 67 -3.85 1.68 34.87
N LEU A 68 -3.71 1.85 33.55
CA LEU A 68 -2.45 1.59 32.86
C LEU A 68 -1.37 2.61 33.24
N LEU A 69 -1.75 3.88 33.41
CA LEU A 69 -0.88 4.93 33.91
C LEU A 69 -0.35 4.55 35.30
N ASP A 70 -1.23 4.18 36.24
CA ASP A 70 -0.81 3.68 37.57
C ASP A 70 0.16 2.50 37.49
N GLN A 71 -0.10 1.56 36.57
CA GLN A 71 0.75 0.37 36.39
C GLN A 71 2.14 0.70 35.87
N VAL A 72 2.27 1.64 34.91
CA VAL A 72 3.59 2.02 34.37
C VAL A 72 4.37 2.92 35.31
N LEU A 73 3.69 3.72 36.14
CA LEU A 73 4.33 4.51 37.20
C LEU A 73 4.83 3.61 38.35
N GLY A 74 4.05 2.58 38.71
CA GLY A 74 4.40 1.66 39.77
C GLY A 74 4.57 2.38 41.12
N LEU A 75 5.70 2.14 41.79
CA LEU A 75 6.05 2.80 43.07
C LEU A 75 6.98 4.02 42.88
N ARG A 76 7.12 4.53 41.65
CA ARG A 76 8.06 5.61 41.34
C ARG A 76 7.38 6.96 41.59
N GLU A 77 8.10 7.89 42.20
CA GLU A 77 7.69 9.30 42.31
C GLU A 77 8.01 10.05 41.00
N ILE A 78 7.46 9.56 39.88
CA ILE A 78 7.63 10.15 38.55
C ILE A 78 6.26 10.61 38.06
N GLU A 79 6.16 11.86 37.61
CA GLU A 79 4.97 12.38 36.97
C GLU A 79 5.28 12.70 35.49
N PRO A 80 4.73 11.93 34.53
CA PRO A 80 4.91 12.23 33.12
C PRO A 80 4.19 13.55 32.82
N GLN A 81 4.82 14.39 31.99
CA GLN A 81 4.26 15.72 31.68
C GLN A 81 3.50 15.73 30.37
N LYS A 82 3.85 14.81 29.48
CA LYS A 82 3.42 14.77 28.08
C LYS A 82 2.90 13.39 27.71
N ILE A 83 1.87 13.35 26.89
CA ILE A 83 1.28 12.13 26.35
C ILE A 83 1.44 12.03 24.83
N LEU A 84 1.86 10.86 24.38
CA LEU A 84 1.94 10.46 22.97
C LEU A 84 0.90 9.38 22.69
N PHE A 85 0.15 9.53 21.61
CA PHE A 85 -0.87 8.57 21.22
C PHE A 85 -0.45 7.72 20.02
N GLY A 86 -0.47 6.40 20.17
CA GLY A 86 -0.63 5.49 19.03
C GLY A 86 -2.11 5.23 18.81
N VAL A 87 -2.57 5.31 17.56
CA VAL A 87 -3.98 5.13 17.21
C VAL A 87 -4.14 4.15 16.05
N PRO A 88 -5.29 3.44 15.98
CA PRO A 88 -5.55 2.55 14.86
C PRO A 88 -5.61 3.32 13.56
N ASP A 89 -5.15 2.73 12.45
CA ASP A 89 -5.23 3.35 11.12
C ASP A 89 -6.68 3.73 10.74
N SER A 90 -7.69 3.03 11.27
CA SER A 90 -9.10 3.33 11.04
C SER A 90 -9.57 4.67 11.65
N TRP A 91 -8.78 5.25 12.56
CA TRP A 91 -9.06 6.55 13.18
C TRP A 91 -8.56 7.72 12.35
N ILE A 92 -7.75 7.47 11.32
CA ILE A 92 -7.14 8.46 10.45
C ILE A 92 -7.86 8.45 9.09
N LEU A 93 -8.10 9.63 8.53
CA LEU A 93 -8.64 9.86 7.19
C LEU A 93 -7.89 11.03 6.56
N ASP A 94 -7.33 10.85 5.37
CA ASP A 94 -6.52 11.86 4.67
C ASP A 94 -5.43 12.47 5.59
N ASP A 95 -4.66 11.60 6.26
CA ASP A 95 -3.60 11.93 7.23
C ASP A 95 -4.05 12.71 8.48
N ASN A 96 -5.35 12.91 8.67
CA ASN A 96 -5.93 13.62 9.80
C ASN A 96 -6.77 12.70 10.68
N LEU A 97 -6.70 12.91 12.00
CA LEU A 97 -7.52 12.17 12.96
C LEU A 97 -9.00 12.58 12.83
N LYS A 98 -9.92 11.61 12.76
CA LYS A 98 -11.37 11.86 12.72
C LYS A 98 -11.83 12.65 13.96
N ASP A 99 -12.72 13.63 13.75
CA ASP A 99 -13.22 14.52 14.81
C ASP A 99 -13.82 13.78 16.02
N GLU A 100 -14.49 12.66 15.79
CA GLU A 100 -15.08 11.82 16.85
C GLU A 100 -14.01 11.22 17.77
N ASN A 101 -12.89 10.78 17.20
CA ASN A 101 -11.78 10.16 17.92
C ASN A 101 -10.92 11.23 18.60
N LEU A 102 -10.78 12.38 17.97
CA LEU A 102 -10.08 13.52 18.52
C LEU A 102 -10.72 14.00 19.83
N LYS A 103 -12.06 13.94 19.96
CA LYS A 103 -12.76 14.21 21.22
C LYS A 103 -12.34 13.26 22.35
N ILE A 104 -12.08 11.98 22.04
CA ILE A 104 -11.62 10.98 23.02
C ILE A 104 -10.23 11.34 23.51
N LEU A 105 -9.30 11.65 22.59
CA LEU A 105 -7.94 12.04 22.97
C LEU A 105 -7.92 13.33 23.81
N ARG A 106 -8.70 14.34 23.42
CA ARG A 106 -8.85 15.58 24.21
C ARG A 106 -9.40 15.31 25.61
N LYS A 107 -10.36 14.38 25.74
CA LYS A 107 -10.90 13.98 27.04
C LYS A 107 -9.82 13.35 27.91
N LEU A 108 -9.03 12.42 27.37
CA LEU A 108 -7.91 11.77 28.07
C LEU A 108 -6.88 12.80 28.56
N VAL A 109 -6.43 13.68 27.66
CA VAL A 109 -5.48 14.77 27.98
C VAL A 109 -5.99 15.62 29.14
N LYS A 110 -7.27 16.04 29.08
CA LYS A 110 -7.88 16.89 30.10
C LYS A 110 -8.04 16.19 31.45
N GLU A 111 -8.52 14.94 31.44
CA GLU A 111 -8.82 14.20 32.68
C GLU A 111 -7.57 13.64 33.35
N LEU A 112 -6.51 13.32 32.58
CA LEU A 112 -5.22 12.86 33.10
C LEU A 112 -4.26 14.02 33.43
N GLU A 113 -4.65 15.27 33.17
CA GLU A 113 -3.83 16.48 33.38
C GLU A 113 -2.47 16.46 32.65
N LEU A 114 -2.40 15.75 31.51
CA LEU A 114 -1.21 15.65 30.68
C LEU A 114 -1.24 16.65 29.52
N THR A 115 -0.09 17.02 28.98
CA THR A 115 -0.01 17.84 27.75
C THR A 115 0.11 16.95 26.50
N PRO A 116 -0.66 17.18 25.43
CA PRO A 116 -0.56 16.36 24.23
C PRO A 116 0.74 16.68 23.50
N MET A 117 1.43 15.64 23.03
CA MET A 117 2.66 15.76 22.23
C MET A 117 2.36 15.56 20.74
N ALA A 118 1.99 14.34 20.36
CA ALA A 118 1.68 13.95 18.99
C ALA A 118 0.75 12.74 18.99
N TYR A 119 0.28 12.36 17.80
CA TYR A 119 -0.32 11.06 17.55
C TYR A 119 0.35 10.42 16.32
N VAL A 120 0.36 9.09 16.27
CA VAL A 120 0.91 8.32 15.15
C VAL A 120 0.03 7.11 14.86
N ALA A 121 -0.10 6.73 13.58
CA ALA A 121 -0.79 5.51 13.21
C ALA A 121 0.03 4.28 13.62
N ASP A 122 -0.60 3.27 14.22
CA ASP A 122 0.09 2.06 14.70
C ASP A 122 0.91 1.38 13.59
N SER A 123 0.33 1.19 12.40
CA SER A 123 1.04 0.56 11.29
C SER A 123 2.25 1.38 10.83
N GLN A 124 2.15 2.72 10.81
CA GLN A 124 3.27 3.60 10.46
C GLN A 124 4.38 3.55 11.51
N ALA A 125 4.01 3.56 12.79
CA ALA A 125 4.97 3.45 13.89
C ALA A 125 5.76 2.14 13.81
N ILE A 126 5.08 1.01 13.55
CA ILE A 126 5.73 -0.30 13.40
C ILE A 126 6.68 -0.33 12.20
N VAL A 127 6.25 0.23 11.06
CA VAL A 127 7.11 0.32 9.86
C VAL A 127 8.38 1.12 10.14
N HIS A 128 8.24 2.30 10.76
CA HIS A 128 9.37 3.14 11.16
C HIS A 128 10.30 2.42 12.15
N PHE A 129 9.72 1.68 13.10
CA PHE A 129 10.49 0.89 14.05
C PHE A 129 11.31 -0.21 13.37
N LEU A 130 10.69 -0.98 12.45
CA LEU A 130 11.38 -2.02 11.69
C LEU A 130 12.48 -1.46 10.81
N GLU A 131 12.23 -0.31 10.15
CA GLU A 131 13.25 0.38 9.36
C GLU A 131 14.45 0.81 10.22
N LYS A 132 14.21 1.36 11.41
CA LYS A 132 15.28 1.77 12.33
C LYS A 132 16.09 0.58 12.86
N MET A 133 15.43 -0.56 13.08
CA MET A 133 16.05 -1.77 13.61
C MET A 133 16.84 -2.55 12.55
N GLU A 134 16.29 -2.70 11.34
CA GLU A 134 16.92 -3.45 10.24
C GLU A 134 17.88 -2.57 9.42
N GLY A 135 17.78 -1.24 9.52
CA GLY A 135 18.57 -0.27 8.77
C GLY A 135 18.18 -0.15 7.30
N VAL A 136 17.09 -0.83 6.90
CA VAL A 136 16.53 -0.82 5.55
C VAL A 136 15.00 -0.76 5.63
N PRO A 137 14.32 -0.05 4.71
CA PRO A 137 12.86 0.00 4.68
C PRO A 137 12.25 -1.41 4.54
N PRO A 138 11.29 -1.80 5.39
CA PRO A 138 10.76 -3.16 5.37
C PRO A 138 9.91 -3.42 4.12
N THR A 139 9.99 -4.64 3.59
CA THR A 139 9.07 -5.17 2.58
C THR A 139 8.47 -6.46 3.11
N ALA A 140 7.30 -6.38 3.72
CA ALA A 140 6.67 -7.47 4.45
C ALA A 140 5.16 -7.27 4.57
N ILE A 141 4.46 -8.38 4.82
CA ILE A 141 3.09 -8.36 5.33
C ILE A 141 3.19 -8.37 6.86
N LEU A 142 2.66 -7.34 7.51
CA LEU A 142 2.54 -7.27 8.96
C LEU A 142 1.19 -7.85 9.37
N VAL A 143 1.18 -8.76 10.34
CA VAL A 143 -0.04 -9.34 10.89
C VAL A 143 -0.04 -9.19 12.42
N GLY A 144 -0.87 -8.28 12.91
CA GLY A 144 -1.16 -8.12 14.33
C GLY A 144 -2.31 -9.02 14.76
N PHE A 145 -2.11 -9.80 15.81
CA PHE A 145 -3.12 -10.66 16.40
C PHE A 145 -3.69 -10.06 17.69
N ASP A 146 -4.98 -9.73 17.63
CA ASP A 146 -5.80 -9.43 18.81
C ASP A 146 -6.66 -10.65 19.18
N LYS A 147 -7.50 -10.48 20.22
CA LYS A 147 -8.31 -11.57 20.77
C LYS A 147 -9.43 -11.98 19.82
N HIS A 148 -10.17 -11.03 19.25
CA HIS A 148 -11.23 -11.28 18.27
C HIS A 148 -10.99 -10.67 16.89
N HIS A 149 -9.93 -9.89 16.71
CA HIS A 149 -9.54 -9.32 15.42
C HIS A 149 -8.09 -9.68 15.05
N LEU A 150 -7.78 -9.56 13.77
CA LEU A 150 -6.41 -9.51 13.28
C LEU A 150 -6.28 -8.38 12.26
N ILE A 151 -5.12 -7.74 12.28
CA ILE A 151 -4.82 -6.54 11.51
C ILE A 151 -3.76 -6.95 10.48
N VAL A 152 -4.10 -6.87 9.20
CA VAL A 152 -3.20 -7.20 8.09
C VAL A 152 -2.80 -5.93 7.36
N SER A 153 -1.51 -5.64 7.37
CA SER A 153 -0.94 -4.48 6.68
C SER A 153 0.07 -4.95 5.64
N VAL A 154 0.00 -4.42 4.43
CA VAL A 154 0.97 -4.73 3.36
C VAL A 154 1.93 -3.56 3.23
N VAL A 155 3.22 -3.85 3.35
CA VAL A 155 4.29 -2.86 3.31
C VAL A 155 5.29 -3.24 2.23
N ARG A 156 5.60 -2.29 1.32
CA ARG A 156 6.61 -2.44 0.28
C ARG A 156 7.57 -1.27 0.32
N ALA A 157 8.86 -1.57 0.47
CA ALA A 157 9.94 -0.59 0.56
C ALA A 157 9.65 0.55 1.57
N GLY A 158 9.16 0.20 2.77
CA GLY A 158 8.79 1.15 3.82
C GLY A 158 7.47 1.90 3.59
N LYS A 159 6.83 1.76 2.43
CA LYS A 159 5.53 2.36 2.16
C LYS A 159 4.40 1.40 2.55
N LEU A 160 3.43 1.91 3.30
CA LEU A 160 2.19 1.21 3.66
C LEU A 160 1.22 1.25 2.47
N ASP A 161 0.98 0.10 1.83
CA ASP A 161 0.02 -0.01 0.72
C ASP A 161 -1.43 -0.09 1.21
N GLY A 162 -1.62 -0.49 2.47
CA GLY A 162 -2.90 -0.40 3.15
C GLY A 162 -3.01 -1.34 4.35
N VAL A 163 -4.08 -1.15 5.11
CA VAL A 163 -4.38 -1.88 6.34
C VAL A 163 -5.79 -2.46 6.25
N ARG A 164 -5.98 -3.68 6.75
CA ARG A 164 -7.26 -4.36 6.83
C ARG A 164 -7.43 -4.96 8.20
N VAL A 165 -8.53 -4.61 8.87
CA VAL A 165 -8.95 -5.25 10.12
C VAL A 165 -9.98 -6.31 9.78
N VAL A 166 -9.74 -7.55 10.16
CA VAL A 166 -10.67 -8.67 9.94
C VAL A 166 -10.94 -9.41 11.24
N THR A 167 -12.14 -9.97 11.38
CA THR A 167 -12.50 -10.78 12.55
C THR A 167 -11.71 -12.08 12.53
N ARG A 168 -11.14 -12.45 13.67
CA ARG A 168 -10.35 -13.66 13.88
C ARG A 168 -11.28 -14.87 14.04
N GLY A 169 -11.21 -15.81 13.11
CA GLY A 169 -11.91 -17.08 13.16
C GLY A 169 -11.04 -18.21 13.72
N GLU A 170 -11.51 -19.45 13.54
CA GLU A 170 -10.80 -20.66 13.98
C GLU A 170 -9.51 -20.92 13.17
N ASN A 171 -9.45 -20.43 11.93
CA ASN A 171 -8.30 -20.61 11.04
C ASN A 171 -7.72 -19.28 10.57
N SER A 172 -6.80 -18.75 11.37
CA SER A 172 -6.09 -17.51 11.10
C SER A 172 -5.44 -17.44 9.71
N SER A 173 -4.95 -18.55 9.16
CA SER A 173 -4.38 -18.57 7.80
C SER A 173 -5.42 -18.22 6.74
N SER A 174 -6.66 -18.70 6.88
CA SER A 174 -7.75 -18.39 5.96
C SER A 174 -8.25 -16.95 6.13
N ASP A 175 -8.20 -16.40 7.34
CA ASP A 175 -8.63 -15.03 7.59
C ASP A 175 -7.63 -14.02 7.04
N ILE A 176 -6.32 -14.30 7.18
CA ILE A 176 -5.26 -13.55 6.51
C ILE A 176 -5.39 -13.65 4.99
N GLU A 177 -5.68 -14.85 4.45
CA GLU A 177 -5.92 -15.02 3.01
C GLU A 177 -7.03 -14.09 2.50
N LYS A 178 -8.19 -14.08 3.18
CA LYS A 178 -9.31 -13.20 2.83
C LYS A 178 -8.93 -11.73 2.90
N ALA A 179 -8.19 -11.32 3.94
CA ALA A 179 -7.71 -9.95 4.07
C ALA A 179 -6.80 -9.57 2.89
N LEU A 180 -5.84 -10.43 2.55
CA LEU A 180 -4.89 -10.20 1.45
C LEU A 180 -5.58 -10.15 0.08
N LEU A 181 -6.65 -10.93 -0.14
CA LEU A 181 -7.45 -10.86 -1.38
C LEU A 181 -8.19 -9.52 -1.57
N THR A 182 -8.36 -8.72 -0.51
CA THR A 182 -8.97 -7.39 -0.65
C THR A 182 -8.01 -6.32 -1.18
N PHE A 183 -6.72 -6.63 -1.31
CA PHE A 183 -5.72 -5.75 -1.90
C PHE A 183 -5.64 -6.01 -3.40
N THR A 184 -6.59 -5.44 -4.15
CA THR A 184 -6.70 -5.65 -5.61
C THR A 184 -5.60 -4.98 -6.42
N ASP A 185 -4.97 -3.95 -5.85
CA ASP A 185 -3.99 -3.10 -6.54
C ASP A 185 -2.56 -3.65 -6.42
N ILE A 186 -2.39 -4.82 -5.79
CA ILE A 186 -1.11 -5.46 -5.53
C ILE A 186 -0.98 -6.74 -6.35
N GLU A 187 -0.23 -6.67 -7.45
CA GLU A 187 0.00 -7.83 -8.33
C GLU A 187 0.80 -8.95 -7.64
N THR A 188 1.78 -8.58 -6.83
CA THR A 188 2.66 -9.53 -6.13
C THR A 188 2.82 -9.17 -4.65
N LEU A 189 2.57 -10.15 -3.78
CA LEU A 189 2.66 -9.98 -2.33
C LEU A 189 4.11 -10.15 -1.83
N PRO A 190 4.52 -9.39 -0.79
CA PRO A 190 5.83 -9.56 -0.16
C PRO A 190 6.09 -10.99 0.33
N SER A 191 7.31 -11.50 0.14
CA SER A 191 7.68 -12.86 0.55
C SER A 191 8.01 -13.02 2.03
N LYS A 192 7.79 -12.00 2.86
CA LYS A 192 8.00 -12.03 4.33
C LYS A 192 6.67 -11.70 5.02
N ILE A 193 6.24 -12.54 5.95
CA ILE A 193 5.11 -12.31 6.84
C ILE A 193 5.68 -12.16 8.26
N LEU A 194 5.47 -11.00 8.86
CA LEU A 194 5.87 -10.69 10.22
C LEU A 194 4.63 -10.71 11.10
N ILE A 195 4.64 -11.56 12.13
CA ILE A 195 3.49 -11.72 13.02
C ILE A 195 3.80 -11.24 14.43
N HIS A 196 2.87 -10.53 15.06
CA HIS A 196 2.97 -10.05 16.44
C HIS A 196 1.62 -10.12 17.15
N GLY A 197 1.62 -9.84 18.47
CA GLY A 197 0.41 -9.81 19.27
C GLY A 197 0.06 -11.14 19.95
N GLU A 198 -1.18 -11.24 20.42
CA GLU A 198 -1.61 -12.29 21.35
C GLU A 198 -1.56 -13.68 20.70
N SER A 199 -0.75 -14.56 21.30
CA SER A 199 -0.55 -15.95 20.85
C SER A 199 0.07 -16.11 19.45
N ALA A 200 0.67 -15.06 18.88
CA ALA A 200 1.25 -15.09 17.54
C ALA A 200 2.33 -16.20 17.37
N ALA A 201 3.17 -16.40 18.39
CA ALA A 201 4.19 -17.44 18.39
C ALA A 201 3.61 -18.86 18.18
N GLY A 202 2.44 -19.14 18.76
CA GLY A 202 1.76 -20.43 18.62
C GLY A 202 1.17 -20.68 17.23
N LEU A 203 0.88 -19.62 16.47
CA LEU A 203 0.26 -19.71 15.15
C LEU A 203 1.27 -19.92 14.01
N ARG A 204 2.56 -19.73 14.27
CA ARG A 204 3.62 -19.82 13.25
C ARG A 204 3.57 -21.13 12.46
N ASN A 205 3.42 -22.27 13.12
CA ASN A 205 3.40 -23.58 12.45
C ASN A 205 2.15 -23.79 11.61
N GLN A 206 1.00 -23.25 12.03
CA GLN A 206 -0.25 -23.27 11.28
C GLN A 206 -0.16 -22.40 10.02
N LEU A 207 0.52 -21.26 10.10
CA LEU A 207 0.73 -20.40 8.94
C LEU A 207 1.73 -21.02 7.96
N LEU A 208 2.78 -21.68 8.45
CA LEU A 208 3.77 -22.37 7.60
C LEU A 208 3.20 -23.59 6.85
N SER A 209 2.15 -24.23 7.37
CA SER A 209 1.51 -25.38 6.71
C SER A 209 0.46 -24.97 5.69
N PHE A 210 0.16 -23.68 5.55
CA PHE A 210 -0.88 -23.19 4.66
C PHE A 210 -0.41 -23.03 3.20
N SER A 211 -1.28 -23.35 2.25
CA SER A 211 -1.00 -23.33 0.81
C SER A 211 -1.05 -21.92 0.20
N TRP A 212 -0.23 -20.99 0.69
CA TRP A 212 -0.23 -19.57 0.28
C TRP A 212 -0.15 -19.37 -1.24
N MET A 213 0.82 -20.01 -1.90
CA MET A 213 1.10 -19.81 -3.34
C MET A 213 0.01 -20.34 -4.28
N VAL A 214 -0.90 -21.20 -3.78
CA VAL A 214 -2.03 -21.71 -4.60
C VAL A 214 -3.16 -20.68 -4.65
N LYS A 215 -3.29 -19.88 -3.60
CA LYS A 215 -4.45 -19.01 -3.37
C LYS A 215 -4.15 -17.53 -3.54
N LEU A 216 -2.88 -17.16 -3.46
CA LEU A 216 -2.42 -15.78 -3.46
C LEU A 216 -1.16 -15.62 -4.31
N SER A 217 -0.97 -14.43 -4.87
CA SER A 217 0.11 -14.06 -5.79
C SER A 217 1.45 -13.83 -5.07
N PHE A 218 1.99 -14.87 -4.44
CA PHE A 218 3.35 -14.85 -3.90
C PHE A 218 4.36 -15.31 -4.96
N LEU A 219 5.45 -14.55 -5.14
CA LEU A 219 6.55 -14.95 -6.03
C LEU A 219 7.35 -16.15 -5.49
N HIS A 220 7.46 -16.23 -4.16
CA HIS A 220 8.14 -17.29 -3.43
C HIS A 220 7.33 -17.69 -2.21
N PHE A 221 7.58 -18.89 -1.66
CA PHE A 221 6.92 -19.29 -0.42
C PHE A 221 7.24 -18.27 0.70
N PRO A 222 6.21 -17.74 1.39
CA PRO A 222 6.44 -16.67 2.35
C PRO A 222 7.21 -17.17 3.58
N LYS A 223 8.26 -16.44 3.96
CA LYS A 223 8.96 -16.65 5.23
C LYS A 223 8.15 -16.03 6.36
N ILE A 224 7.96 -16.78 7.45
CA ILE A 224 7.14 -16.35 8.60
C ILE A 224 8.03 -16.19 9.83
N ASP A 225 8.18 -14.95 10.29
CA ASP A 225 8.95 -14.56 11.47
C ASP A 225 8.01 -13.95 12.52
N VAL A 226 8.31 -14.20 13.80
CA VAL A 226 7.52 -13.73 14.95
C VAL A 226 8.26 -12.55 15.57
N LEU A 227 7.58 -11.43 15.77
CA LEU A 227 8.09 -10.24 16.44
C LEU A 227 7.73 -10.25 17.93
N ALA A 228 8.33 -9.34 18.70
CA ALA A 228 8.08 -9.22 20.13
C ALA A 228 6.63 -8.79 20.45
N GLU A 229 6.10 -9.23 21.60
CA GLU A 229 4.72 -8.91 22.01
C GLU A 229 4.53 -7.42 22.37
N ASP A 230 5.60 -6.73 22.75
CA ASP A 230 5.62 -5.31 23.11
C ASP A 230 6.01 -4.40 21.92
N LEU A 231 6.03 -4.94 20.70
CA LEU A 231 6.40 -4.23 19.48
C LEU A 231 5.59 -2.94 19.30
N GLU A 232 4.26 -2.99 19.46
CA GLU A 232 3.36 -1.86 19.23
C GLU A 232 3.77 -0.65 20.08
N ILE A 233 3.87 -0.84 21.40
CA ILE A 233 4.20 0.26 22.30
C ILE A 233 5.65 0.74 22.13
N LYS A 234 6.60 -0.17 21.85
CA LYS A 234 7.99 0.20 21.53
C LYS A 234 8.06 1.05 20.28
N SER A 235 7.26 0.71 19.27
CA SER A 235 7.18 1.43 18.00
C SER A 235 6.64 2.84 18.20
N VAL A 236 5.57 2.99 18.98
CA VAL A 236 5.01 4.31 19.34
C VAL A 236 6.03 5.15 20.11
N CYS A 237 6.68 4.59 21.14
CA CYS A 237 7.71 5.30 21.90
C CYS A 237 8.86 5.78 20.99
N LEU A 238 9.31 4.94 20.04
CA LEU A 238 10.36 5.31 19.09
C LEU A 238 9.93 6.40 18.10
N ALA A 239 8.69 6.34 17.62
CA ALA A 239 8.15 7.38 16.73
C ALA A 239 8.13 8.73 17.43
N GLY A 240 7.57 8.80 18.65
CA GLY A 240 7.55 10.06 19.40
C GLY A 240 8.93 10.52 19.84
N ALA A 241 9.84 9.60 20.17
CA ALA A 241 11.22 9.96 20.47
C ALA A 241 11.87 10.59 19.23
N SER A 242 11.69 10.00 18.04
CA SER A 242 12.25 10.49 16.78
C SER A 242 11.75 11.90 16.44
N GLU A 243 10.51 12.24 16.80
CA GLU A 243 9.94 13.58 16.65
C GLU A 243 10.64 14.63 17.54
N ILE A 244 11.05 14.23 18.75
CA ILE A 244 11.81 15.10 19.66
C ILE A 244 13.26 15.26 19.16
N ASN A 245 13.85 14.19 18.63
CA ASN A 245 15.22 14.19 18.14
C ASN A 245 15.46 13.09 17.08
N GLU A 246 15.82 13.52 15.87
CA GLU A 246 16.02 12.66 14.70
C GLU A 246 17.16 11.62 14.88
N ASN A 247 18.16 11.93 15.73
CA ASN A 247 19.37 11.11 15.90
C ASN A 247 19.27 10.08 17.03
N ILE A 248 18.07 9.73 17.47
CA ILE A 248 17.89 8.78 18.58
C ILE A 248 18.36 7.38 18.23
N LYS A 249 19.07 6.78 19.19
CA LYS A 249 19.43 5.36 19.20
C LYS A 249 18.45 4.59 20.07
N PHE A 250 17.99 3.44 19.58
CA PHE A 250 17.22 2.49 20.37
C PHE A 250 18.08 1.26 20.63
N THR A 251 18.02 0.71 21.85
CA THR A 251 18.75 -0.52 22.21
C THR A 251 17.86 -1.33 23.13
N ASP A 252 17.51 -2.56 22.72
CA ASP A 252 16.51 -3.42 23.37
C ASP A 252 17.04 -4.10 24.65
N THR A 253 17.95 -3.46 25.39
CA THR A 253 18.58 -4.03 26.59
C THR A 253 18.07 -3.35 27.84
N ALA A 254 17.23 -4.04 28.59
CA ALA A 254 16.85 -3.66 29.95
C ALA A 254 18.10 -3.62 30.84
N ILE A 255 18.54 -2.43 31.25
CA ILE A 255 19.56 -2.31 32.29
C ILE A 255 18.82 -2.18 33.62
N GLU A 256 18.81 -3.25 34.41
CA GLU A 256 18.46 -3.18 35.83
C GLU A 256 19.46 -2.27 36.56
N LYS A 257 19.13 -0.97 36.69
CA LYS A 257 19.77 -0.10 37.67
C LYS A 257 18.91 -0.08 38.92
N SER A 258 19.37 -0.83 39.91
CA SER A 258 18.96 -0.75 41.29
C SER A 258 19.12 0.67 41.83
N THR A 259 18.01 1.24 42.32
CA THR A 259 17.99 2.48 43.11
C THR A 259 18.56 2.20 44.51
N PRO A 260 19.48 3.02 45.03
CA PRO A 260 19.68 3.16 46.47
C PRO A 260 18.68 4.19 47.02
N SER A 261 17.83 3.74 47.93
CA SER A 261 16.91 4.55 48.73
C SER A 261 17.66 5.55 49.61
N GLN A 262 17.11 6.77 49.78
CA GLN A 262 17.10 7.53 51.05
C GLN A 262 16.19 8.78 50.93
N PRO A 263 15.68 9.35 52.05
CA PRO A 263 14.26 9.65 52.23
C PRO A 263 13.91 11.16 52.27
N LEU A 264 12.61 11.39 52.11
CA LEU A 264 11.81 12.60 52.32
C LEU A 264 12.34 13.59 53.37
N GLU A 265 12.39 14.87 52.96
CA GLU A 265 12.25 16.00 53.87
C GLU A 265 11.25 17.02 53.27
N SER A 266 10.24 17.32 54.06
CA SER A 266 9.10 18.19 53.78
C SER A 266 9.48 19.67 53.77
N THR A 267 8.93 20.47 52.84
CA THR A 267 8.62 21.89 53.11
C THR A 267 7.45 22.36 52.26
N GLU A 268 6.38 22.79 52.93
CA GLU A 268 5.26 23.54 52.36
C GLU A 268 5.70 24.96 51.95
N SER A 269 5.20 25.48 50.82
CA SER A 269 4.66 26.85 50.73
C SER A 269 4.07 27.17 49.35
N ASN A 270 2.77 27.50 49.36
CA ASN A 270 1.98 28.35 48.46
C ASN A 270 2.65 29.04 47.26
N SER A 271 2.00 28.91 46.10
CA SER A 271 1.40 30.07 45.40
C SER A 271 0.33 29.62 44.41
N SER A 272 -0.88 30.09 44.64
CA SER A 272 -1.97 30.12 43.67
C SER A 272 -1.58 30.97 42.46
N ASP A 273 -1.73 30.43 41.26
CA ASP A 273 -2.11 31.22 40.09
C ASP A 273 -3.05 30.41 39.20
N THR A 274 -4.32 30.80 39.27
CA THR A 274 -5.38 30.45 38.32
C THR A 274 -5.07 31.10 36.97
N SER A 275 -4.77 30.31 35.95
CA SER A 275 -4.92 30.73 34.55
C SER A 275 -6.04 29.94 33.89
N LYS A 276 -7.11 30.66 33.54
CA LYS A 276 -8.14 30.22 32.59
C LYS A 276 -7.47 29.79 31.29
N ILE A 277 -7.79 28.60 30.81
CA ILE A 277 -7.39 28.13 29.47
C ILE A 277 -8.58 28.37 28.54
N ASP A 278 -8.36 29.22 27.54
CA ASP A 278 -9.24 29.47 26.40
C ASP A 278 -9.36 28.20 25.53
N GLU A 279 -10.57 27.89 25.09
CA GLU A 279 -10.94 26.68 24.31
C GLU A 279 -10.44 26.67 22.85
N SER A 280 -9.41 27.44 22.47
CA SER A 280 -9.01 27.58 21.07
C SER A 280 -7.49 27.61 20.83
N ASN A 281 -6.79 26.55 21.24
CA ASN A 281 -5.63 26.02 20.50
C ASN A 281 -5.07 24.77 21.22
N PHE A 282 -5.53 23.58 20.80
CA PHE A 282 -4.83 22.34 21.11
C PHE A 282 -4.09 21.91 19.84
N GLY A 283 -2.81 22.27 19.77
CA GLY A 283 -1.92 21.93 18.66
C GLY A 283 -1.39 20.51 18.81
N PHE A 284 -1.95 19.58 18.05
CA PHE A 284 -1.22 18.36 17.70
C PHE A 284 -0.24 18.75 16.58
N VAL A 285 1.05 18.44 16.74
CA VAL A 285 2.01 18.55 15.64
C VAL A 285 1.76 17.38 14.71
N THR A 286 1.33 17.65 13.47
CA THR A 286 1.28 16.66 12.39
C THR A 286 2.71 16.39 11.95
N GLY A 287 3.26 15.22 12.30
CA GLY A 287 4.60 14.80 11.88
C GLY A 287 4.60 14.42 10.41
N ASP A 288 5.25 15.24 9.59
CA ASP A 288 5.47 15.00 8.16
C ASP A 288 6.78 14.19 8.00
N ILE A 289 6.69 12.87 7.82
CA ILE A 289 7.86 11.99 7.59
C ILE A 289 8.13 11.82 6.07
N SER A 290 7.51 12.63 5.21
CA SER A 290 7.60 12.44 3.76
C SER A 290 8.72 13.24 3.07
N ASP A 291 9.31 14.25 3.72
CA ASP A 291 10.06 15.31 3.00
C ASP A 291 11.58 15.41 3.28
N GLN A 292 12.20 14.46 3.99
CA GLN A 292 13.64 14.56 4.31
C GLN A 292 14.62 14.10 3.20
N ILE A 293 14.21 14.08 1.93
CA ILE A 293 15.14 13.89 0.80
C ILE A 293 14.95 15.01 -0.22
N LYS A 294 15.51 16.20 0.09
CA LYS A 294 16.14 17.15 -0.87
C LYS A 294 16.20 18.54 -0.25
N LYS A 295 17.38 18.96 0.18
CA LYS A 295 17.76 20.38 0.17
C LYS A 295 19.27 20.51 0.13
N GLU A 296 19.78 20.76 -1.06
CA GLU A 296 21.04 21.48 -1.24
C GLU A 296 20.74 22.60 -2.24
N GLU A 297 20.93 23.83 -1.78
CA GLU A 297 20.56 25.09 -2.44
C GLU A 297 21.70 25.55 -3.36
N VAL A 298 21.39 25.96 -4.60
CA VAL A 298 22.27 26.83 -5.40
C VAL A 298 21.43 27.92 -6.07
N LEU A 299 21.98 29.13 -6.00
CA LEU A 299 21.38 30.45 -6.20
C LEU A 299 21.47 30.99 -7.66
N ILE A 300 20.35 31.60 -8.12
CA ILE A 300 20.20 32.83 -8.96
C ILE A 300 20.56 32.73 -10.49
N PRO A 301 19.99 33.53 -11.44
CA PRO A 301 18.84 34.48 -11.45
C PRO A 301 17.76 34.26 -12.55
N GLU A 302 16.64 34.92 -12.26
CA GLU A 302 15.58 35.53 -13.09
C GLU A 302 16.01 36.16 -14.44
N VAL A 303 15.26 35.86 -15.52
CA VAL A 303 15.14 36.67 -16.74
C VAL A 303 13.68 36.63 -17.23
N GLU A 304 13.22 37.82 -17.59
CA GLU A 304 11.87 38.29 -17.95
C GLU A 304 11.58 38.19 -19.46
N ALA A 305 10.29 38.32 -19.82
CA ALA A 305 9.70 38.56 -21.15
C ALA A 305 9.60 37.33 -22.10
N GLU A 306 8.59 37.15 -22.95
CA GLU A 306 7.47 37.98 -23.41
C GLU A 306 6.41 37.06 -24.06
N ALA A 307 5.17 37.52 -24.10
CA ALA A 307 4.04 36.82 -24.70
C ALA A 307 4.08 36.88 -26.24
N GLU A 308 3.60 35.84 -26.91
CA GLU A 308 2.96 35.99 -28.22
C GLU A 308 1.85 34.93 -28.42
N GLU A 309 0.65 35.47 -28.55
CA GLU A 309 -0.63 34.86 -28.89
C GLU A 309 -0.73 34.76 -30.41
N LEU A 310 -1.28 33.69 -31.00
CA LEU A 310 -1.88 33.71 -32.36
C LEU A 310 -2.72 32.43 -32.63
N THR A 311 -4.02 32.60 -32.40
CA THR A 311 -5.22 32.17 -33.17
C THR A 311 -5.23 30.97 -34.12
N LEU A 312 -6.34 30.22 -33.99
CA LEU A 312 -6.94 29.22 -34.88
C LEU A 312 -7.17 29.70 -36.33
N SER A 313 -7.19 28.72 -37.24
CA SER A 313 -8.26 28.63 -38.26
C SER A 313 -8.43 27.18 -38.75
N GLU A 314 -9.67 26.71 -38.69
CA GLU A 314 -10.22 25.49 -39.30
C GLU A 314 -10.18 25.56 -40.83
N GLU A 315 -10.17 24.41 -41.52
CA GLU A 315 -11.21 24.10 -42.50
C GLU A 315 -11.19 22.64 -42.98
N SER A 316 -12.42 22.19 -43.23
CA SER A 316 -12.93 20.90 -43.67
C SER A 316 -12.64 20.57 -45.14
N ASN A 317 -12.58 19.28 -45.47
CA ASN A 317 -13.57 18.72 -46.43
C ASN A 317 -13.63 17.19 -46.43
N LEU A 318 -14.86 16.71 -46.45
CA LEU A 318 -15.30 15.35 -46.74
C LEU A 318 -15.53 15.24 -48.25
N GLU A 319 -15.35 14.06 -48.84
CA GLU A 319 -16.32 13.52 -49.80
C GLU A 319 -16.17 12.01 -49.98
N GLU A 320 -17.35 11.38 -50.12
CA GLU A 320 -17.66 9.95 -50.13
C GLU A 320 -17.45 9.31 -51.50
N SER A 321 -17.32 7.97 -51.53
CA SER A 321 -18.12 7.16 -52.46
C SER A 321 -18.16 5.68 -52.06
N ASN A 322 -19.38 5.16 -51.95
CA ASN A 322 -19.80 3.78 -51.73
C ASN A 322 -19.32 2.79 -52.83
N ILE A 323 -19.23 1.49 -52.51
CA ILE A 323 -20.07 0.40 -53.05
C ILE A 323 -19.78 -0.93 -52.32
N LEU A 324 -20.87 -1.68 -52.16
CA LEU A 324 -21.18 -2.90 -51.41
C LEU A 324 -20.39 -4.20 -51.74
N GLU A 325 -20.32 -5.06 -50.70
CA GLU A 325 -20.52 -6.53 -50.65
C GLU A 325 -19.68 -7.45 -51.57
N THR A 326 -19.09 -8.59 -51.17
CA THR A 326 -19.45 -9.63 -50.19
C THR A 326 -18.29 -10.65 -50.11
N THR A 327 -18.38 -11.54 -49.10
CA THR A 327 -17.76 -12.88 -48.96
C THR A 327 -16.33 -12.99 -48.40
N ASP A 328 -16.29 -13.40 -47.13
CA ASP A 328 -15.54 -14.53 -46.57
C ASP A 328 -14.13 -14.80 -47.12
N PHE A 329 -13.12 -14.48 -46.31
CA PHE A 329 -11.76 -14.97 -46.52
C PHE A 329 -11.23 -15.66 -45.27
N GLU A 330 -11.10 -16.98 -45.40
CA GLU A 330 -10.45 -17.89 -44.48
C GLU A 330 -8.93 -17.62 -44.35
N SER A 331 -8.43 -18.03 -43.19
CA SER A 331 -7.05 -18.23 -42.77
C SER A 331 -6.00 -18.36 -43.89
N HIS A 332 -4.96 -17.53 -43.83
CA HIS A 332 -3.70 -17.77 -44.55
C HIS A 332 -2.60 -18.14 -43.57
N THR A 333 -2.42 -19.46 -43.42
CA THR A 333 -1.17 -20.11 -43.08
C THR A 333 -0.21 -19.99 -44.27
N VAL A 334 0.98 -19.45 -44.04
CA VAL A 334 2.06 -19.41 -45.04
C VAL A 334 3.00 -20.57 -44.79
N GLU A 335 2.80 -21.68 -45.50
CA GLU A 335 3.84 -22.66 -45.80
C GLU A 335 4.50 -22.30 -47.13
N ARG A 336 5.84 -22.30 -47.18
CA ARG A 336 6.59 -22.23 -48.44
C ARG A 336 7.07 -23.63 -48.85
N PRO A 337 7.03 -23.97 -50.15
CA PRO A 337 7.17 -25.34 -50.61
C PRO A 337 8.58 -25.71 -51.07
N LEU A 338 8.82 -27.02 -51.06
CA LEU A 338 9.93 -27.73 -51.69
C LEU A 338 9.93 -27.54 -53.21
N VAL A 339 11.04 -27.07 -53.78
CA VAL A 339 11.31 -27.13 -55.22
C VAL A 339 12.41 -28.16 -55.47
N LYS A 340 12.04 -29.22 -56.21
CA LYS A 340 12.96 -30.13 -56.89
C LYS A 340 13.43 -29.44 -58.16
N GLU A 341 14.74 -29.38 -58.38
CA GLU A 341 15.27 -29.04 -59.70
C GLU A 341 16.29 -30.10 -60.15
N GLN A 342 16.00 -30.65 -61.32
CA GLN A 342 16.83 -31.56 -62.08
C GLN A 342 17.95 -30.76 -62.73
N LEU A 343 19.20 -31.25 -62.66
CA LEU A 343 20.23 -30.88 -63.64
C LEU A 343 20.98 -32.13 -64.09
N LYS A 344 20.66 -32.54 -65.32
CA LYS A 344 21.45 -33.47 -66.13
C LYS A 344 22.69 -32.76 -66.67
N GLU A 345 23.79 -33.51 -66.63
CA GLU A 345 24.88 -33.59 -67.61
C GLU A 345 25.56 -32.30 -68.12
N ARG A 346 26.86 -32.18 -67.84
CA ARG A 346 27.95 -32.35 -68.82
C ARG A 346 29.29 -31.92 -68.19
N PHE A 347 30.18 -32.87 -67.94
CA PHE A 347 31.59 -32.75 -68.34
C PHE A 347 32.29 -34.10 -68.14
N THR A 348 32.19 -34.95 -69.16
CA THR A 348 33.09 -36.09 -69.32
C THR A 348 34.45 -35.55 -69.74
N ARG A 349 35.44 -35.62 -68.84
CA ARG A 349 36.85 -35.56 -69.22
C ARG A 349 37.41 -36.97 -69.18
N ASN A 350 37.66 -37.48 -70.38
CA ASN A 350 38.45 -38.68 -70.63
C ASN A 350 39.79 -38.59 -69.91
N LEU A 351 40.02 -39.42 -68.89
CA LEU A 351 41.38 -39.89 -68.59
C LEU A 351 41.54 -41.26 -69.22
N ASN A 352 42.28 -41.23 -70.33
CA ASN A 352 42.78 -42.37 -71.06
C ASN A 352 43.85 -43.07 -70.19
N LEU A 353 43.48 -44.12 -69.47
CA LEU A 353 44.42 -45.02 -68.78
C LEU A 353 44.73 -46.22 -69.70
N ALA A 354 45.29 -45.92 -70.87
CA ALA A 354 46.06 -46.87 -71.63
C ALA A 354 47.55 -46.58 -71.39
N VAL A 355 48.31 -47.65 -71.17
CA VAL A 355 49.77 -47.70 -70.99
C VAL A 355 50.28 -47.42 -69.57
N ILE A 356 50.14 -48.41 -68.68
CA ILE A 356 51.28 -48.98 -67.94
C ILE A 356 51.07 -50.50 -67.85
N LYS A 357 51.46 -51.21 -68.91
CA LYS A 357 51.87 -52.62 -68.80
C LYS A 357 53.39 -52.64 -68.87
N LYS A 358 53.98 -53.46 -68.00
CA LYS A 358 55.38 -53.85 -67.91
C LYS A 358 56.26 -52.88 -67.12
N TYR A 359 56.24 -53.04 -65.80
CA TYR A 359 57.39 -53.26 -64.90
C TYR A 359 56.83 -53.27 -63.47
N LEU A 360 56.10 -54.34 -63.12
CA LEU A 360 55.87 -54.66 -61.71
C LEU A 360 56.81 -55.82 -61.34
N PRO A 361 57.69 -55.65 -60.34
CA PRO A 361 58.43 -56.77 -59.79
C PRO A 361 57.44 -57.79 -59.24
N LYS A 362 57.77 -59.08 -59.32
CA LYS A 362 57.02 -60.15 -58.65
C LYS A 362 57.13 -59.99 -57.14
N TRP A 363 56.43 -59.00 -56.58
CA TRP A 363 56.25 -58.82 -55.16
C TRP A 363 54.90 -59.43 -54.79
N SER A 364 54.96 -60.23 -53.74
CA SER A 364 53.89 -61.00 -53.13
C SER A 364 52.55 -60.24 -53.13
N VAL A 365 51.46 -60.93 -53.46
CA VAL A 365 50.05 -60.41 -53.52
C VAL A 365 49.59 -59.72 -52.22
N LYS A 366 50.42 -59.73 -51.17
CA LYS A 366 50.21 -59.03 -49.89
C LYS A 366 50.42 -57.51 -49.97
N LEU A 367 51.22 -56.98 -50.92
CA LEU A 367 51.60 -55.55 -50.92
C LEU A 367 50.49 -54.54 -51.37
N PRO A 368 49.69 -54.76 -52.42
CA PRO A 368 48.62 -53.83 -52.80
C PRO A 368 47.43 -53.82 -51.81
N ILE A 369 47.22 -54.92 -51.08
CA ILE A 369 46.22 -55.01 -50.01
C ILE A 369 46.63 -54.15 -48.82
N ILE A 370 47.93 -54.15 -48.48
CA ILE A 370 48.50 -53.28 -47.43
C ILE A 370 48.41 -51.81 -47.85
N LEU A 371 48.72 -51.49 -49.11
CA LEU A 371 48.68 -50.11 -49.61
C LEU A 371 47.25 -49.56 -49.75
N GLY A 372 46.30 -50.39 -50.19
CA GLY A 372 44.87 -50.06 -50.23
C GLY A 372 44.26 -49.92 -48.83
N GLY A 373 44.64 -50.80 -47.90
CA GLY A 373 44.27 -50.67 -46.48
C GLY A 373 44.79 -49.38 -45.85
N PHE A 374 46.04 -49.02 -46.14
CA PHE A 374 46.63 -47.77 -45.67
C PHE A 374 45.92 -46.53 -46.24
N GLY A 375 45.58 -46.53 -47.53
CA GLY A 375 44.80 -45.45 -48.15
C GLY A 375 43.40 -45.29 -47.55
N LEU A 376 42.72 -46.40 -47.27
CA LEU A 376 41.41 -46.38 -46.61
C LEU A 376 41.49 -45.84 -45.18
N ILE A 377 42.50 -46.24 -44.41
CA ILE A 377 42.75 -45.72 -43.07
C ILE A 377 43.01 -44.22 -43.11
N LEU A 378 43.79 -43.74 -44.09
CA LEU A 378 44.10 -42.32 -44.24
C LEU A 378 42.84 -41.51 -44.62
N ALA A 379 41.97 -42.07 -45.48
CA ALA A 379 40.70 -41.45 -45.85
C ALA A 379 39.72 -41.40 -44.67
N LEU A 380 39.63 -42.48 -43.88
CA LEU A 380 38.83 -42.53 -42.65
C LEU A 380 39.35 -41.54 -41.61
N LEU A 381 40.67 -41.43 -41.47
CA LEU A 381 41.30 -40.46 -40.57
C LEU A 381 41.04 -39.02 -41.03
N ALA A 382 41.18 -38.72 -42.33
CA ALA A 382 40.88 -37.41 -42.89
C ALA A 382 39.38 -37.06 -42.71
N GLY A 383 38.49 -38.02 -42.98
CA GLY A 383 37.05 -37.85 -42.76
C GLY A 383 36.71 -37.57 -41.30
N TYR A 384 37.33 -38.29 -40.37
CA TYR A 384 37.18 -38.06 -38.92
C TYR A 384 37.65 -36.67 -38.47
N ILE A 385 38.65 -36.10 -39.14
CA ILE A 385 39.18 -34.77 -38.80
C ILE A 385 38.36 -33.63 -39.42
N LEU A 386 37.90 -33.79 -40.66
CA LEU A 386 37.34 -32.68 -41.47
C LEU A 386 35.80 -32.55 -41.41
N ILE A 387 35.09 -33.67 -41.20
CA ILE A 387 33.63 -33.73 -41.34
C ILE A 387 32.86 -33.33 -40.08
N PRO A 388 33.25 -33.75 -38.85
CA PRO A 388 32.44 -33.50 -37.66
C PRO A 388 32.28 -32.00 -37.37
N LYS A 389 31.06 -31.61 -37.00
CA LYS A 389 30.69 -30.28 -36.48
C LYS A 389 30.06 -30.42 -35.11
N ALA A 390 30.25 -29.44 -34.25
CA ALA A 390 29.67 -29.39 -32.92
C ALA A 390 29.09 -28.01 -32.61
N GLU A 391 27.92 -27.99 -31.98
CA GLU A 391 27.26 -26.81 -31.43
C GLU A 391 27.19 -26.97 -29.92
N VAL A 392 27.75 -26.02 -29.18
CA VAL A 392 27.80 -26.02 -27.71
C VAL A 392 26.97 -24.83 -27.23
N LYS A 393 25.85 -25.11 -26.56
CA LYS A 393 25.02 -24.09 -25.92
C LYS A 393 25.33 -24.08 -24.44
N ILE A 394 25.91 -22.98 -23.96
CA ILE A 394 26.27 -22.78 -22.56
C ILE A 394 25.12 -22.07 -21.87
N PHE A 395 24.60 -22.68 -20.81
CA PHE A 395 23.54 -22.13 -19.99
C PHE A 395 24.12 -21.43 -18.77
N VAL A 396 23.78 -20.16 -18.59
CA VAL A 396 24.28 -19.34 -17.49
C VAL A 396 23.17 -18.83 -16.61
N GLU A 397 23.51 -18.54 -15.36
CA GLU A 397 22.59 -17.93 -14.41
C GLU A 397 22.60 -16.39 -14.63
N PRO A 398 21.47 -15.77 -14.97
CA PRO A 398 21.41 -14.32 -15.16
C PRO A 398 21.52 -13.63 -13.81
N ARG A 399 22.29 -12.54 -13.75
CA ARG A 399 22.26 -11.62 -12.62
C ARG A 399 21.26 -10.52 -12.92
N ILE A 400 20.25 -10.34 -12.06
CA ILE A 400 19.26 -9.28 -12.22
C ILE A 400 19.84 -7.98 -11.64
N LEU A 401 19.85 -6.93 -12.45
CA LEU A 401 20.13 -5.57 -12.02
C LEU A 401 18.84 -4.76 -12.11
N GLU A 402 18.31 -4.38 -10.95
CA GLU A 402 17.13 -3.53 -10.85
C GLU A 402 17.57 -2.08 -10.64
N LYS A 403 17.02 -1.18 -11.45
CA LYS A 403 17.25 0.26 -11.36
C LYS A 403 15.97 1.01 -11.62
N ASP A 404 15.79 2.09 -10.89
CA ASP A 404 14.72 3.04 -11.05
C ASP A 404 15.27 4.36 -11.61
N ALA A 405 14.51 4.97 -12.50
CA ALA A 405 14.80 6.29 -13.01
C ALA A 405 13.52 7.09 -13.18
N GLN A 406 13.51 8.30 -12.65
CA GLN A 406 12.47 9.26 -12.95
C GLN A 406 12.65 9.73 -14.41
N VAL A 407 11.62 9.49 -15.22
CA VAL A 407 11.57 9.86 -16.64
C VAL A 407 10.40 10.81 -16.84
N THR A 408 10.62 11.83 -17.67
CA THR A 408 9.57 12.80 -18.01
C THR A 408 9.19 12.63 -19.48
N ALA A 409 7.93 12.29 -19.76
CA ALA A 409 7.36 12.38 -21.10
C ALA A 409 6.77 13.77 -21.31
N ASP A 410 7.41 14.57 -22.17
CA ASP A 410 7.00 15.96 -22.45
C ASP A 410 6.41 16.06 -23.86
N PRO A 411 5.13 16.46 -24.01
CA PRO A 411 4.51 16.68 -25.31
C PRO A 411 5.19 17.72 -26.20
N ASN A 412 5.96 18.64 -25.63
CA ASN A 412 6.67 19.68 -26.37
C ASN A 412 8.03 19.21 -26.90
N GLN A 413 8.52 18.07 -26.42
CA GLN A 413 9.81 17.51 -26.79
C GLN A 413 9.67 16.58 -28.01
N LYS A 414 10.50 16.79 -29.04
CA LYS A 414 10.46 15.96 -30.28
C LYS A 414 11.53 14.88 -30.33
N THR A 415 12.57 14.97 -29.50
CA THR A 415 13.70 14.04 -29.47
C THR A 415 14.05 13.68 -28.03
N VAL A 416 14.57 12.47 -27.82
CA VAL A 416 15.02 12.00 -26.50
C VAL A 416 16.19 12.85 -26.01
N LEU A 417 16.08 13.36 -24.77
CA LEU A 417 17.16 14.03 -24.05
C LEU A 417 17.67 13.09 -22.96
N GLU A 418 18.78 12.42 -23.25
CA GLU A 418 19.33 11.36 -22.38
C GLU A 418 19.82 11.91 -21.03
N ASP A 419 20.44 13.09 -21.01
CA ASP A 419 21.08 13.65 -19.81
C ASP A 419 20.05 14.17 -18.80
N THR A 420 18.95 14.74 -19.29
CA THR A 420 17.83 15.24 -18.47
C THR A 420 16.71 14.21 -18.31
N LYS A 421 16.84 13.03 -18.93
CA LYS A 421 15.87 11.92 -18.89
C LYS A 421 14.47 12.32 -19.36
N VAL A 422 14.40 13.08 -20.46
CA VAL A 422 13.14 13.53 -21.06
C VAL A 422 12.90 12.79 -22.38
N ILE A 423 11.70 12.24 -22.55
CA ILE A 423 11.24 11.57 -23.77
C ILE A 423 10.10 12.36 -24.43
N PRO A 424 9.91 12.24 -25.76
CA PRO A 424 8.74 12.77 -26.45
C PRO A 424 7.42 12.19 -25.90
N GLY A 425 6.47 13.08 -25.61
CA GLY A 425 5.10 12.74 -25.28
C GLY A 425 4.12 13.09 -26.41
N GLN A 426 2.93 12.52 -26.38
CA GLN A 426 1.80 12.92 -27.22
C GLN A 426 0.53 13.02 -26.36
N ILE A 427 -0.11 14.18 -26.36
CA ILE A 427 -1.40 14.36 -25.68
C ILE A 427 -2.47 13.56 -26.41
N VAL A 428 -3.26 12.83 -25.63
CA VAL A 428 -4.38 12.02 -26.11
C VAL A 428 -5.59 12.23 -25.20
N GLU A 429 -6.77 12.14 -25.79
CA GLU A 429 -8.02 12.26 -25.05
C GLU A 429 -9.10 11.32 -25.60
N THR A 430 -9.96 10.84 -24.70
CA THR A 430 -11.15 10.08 -25.07
C THR A 430 -12.28 10.35 -24.09
N GLU A 431 -13.50 10.26 -24.58
CA GLU A 431 -14.71 10.23 -23.75
C GLU A 431 -15.22 8.79 -23.63
N VAL A 432 -15.60 8.40 -22.41
CA VAL A 432 -16.22 7.11 -22.08
C VAL A 432 -17.42 7.32 -21.17
N ALA A 433 -18.43 6.49 -21.34
CA ALA A 433 -19.65 6.53 -20.56
C ALA A 433 -20.00 5.14 -20.06
N GLY A 434 -20.54 5.06 -18.84
CA GLY A 434 -20.92 3.82 -18.20
C GLY A 434 -22.10 3.98 -17.25
N ASN A 435 -22.70 2.84 -16.92
CA ASN A 435 -23.78 2.74 -15.95
C ASN A 435 -23.53 1.52 -15.07
N LEU A 436 -23.58 1.70 -13.75
CA LEU A 436 -23.39 0.62 -12.78
C LEU A 436 -24.48 0.67 -11.72
N LYS A 437 -24.92 -0.51 -11.28
CA LYS A 437 -25.89 -0.68 -10.20
C LYS A 437 -25.21 -1.24 -8.96
N ASP A 438 -25.67 -0.83 -7.79
CA ASP A 438 -25.24 -1.39 -6.51
C ASP A 438 -26.42 -1.47 -5.52
N THR A 439 -26.25 -2.27 -4.48
CA THR A 439 -27.24 -2.43 -3.41
C THR A 439 -27.08 -1.32 -2.36
N ALA A 440 -28.21 -0.88 -1.81
CA ALA A 440 -28.23 0.08 -0.72
C ALA A 440 -28.10 -0.67 0.62
N THR A 441 -27.21 -0.23 1.50
CA THR A 441 -26.98 -0.85 2.81
C THR A 441 -27.43 0.02 3.98
N GLY A 442 -27.66 1.31 3.74
CA GLY A 442 -28.13 2.25 4.75
C GLY A 442 -29.45 1.79 5.39
N LYS A 443 -29.58 1.97 6.70
CA LYS A 443 -30.81 1.69 7.45
C LYS A 443 -31.36 2.98 8.02
N LYS A 444 -32.67 3.16 7.88
CA LYS A 444 -33.39 4.30 8.44
C LYS A 444 -34.69 3.83 9.06
N GLN A 445 -34.97 4.27 10.28
CA GLN A 445 -36.30 4.08 10.87
C GLN A 445 -37.25 5.15 10.32
N VAL A 446 -38.39 4.71 9.83
CA VAL A 446 -39.50 5.55 9.38
C VAL A 446 -40.77 5.14 10.11
N GLY A 447 -41.63 6.09 10.42
CA GLY A 447 -42.83 5.81 11.20
C GLY A 447 -43.51 7.08 11.70
N GLU A 448 -44.51 6.90 12.56
CA GLU A 448 -45.30 7.99 13.12
C GLU A 448 -44.96 8.22 14.60
N SER A 449 -45.03 9.48 15.04
CA SER A 449 -44.90 9.86 16.45
C SER A 449 -46.21 9.69 17.19
N ALA A 450 -46.14 9.21 18.43
CA ALA A 450 -47.31 9.13 19.30
C ALA A 450 -47.86 10.53 19.63
N LYS A 451 -49.19 10.66 19.66
CA LYS A 451 -49.89 11.89 20.04
C LYS A 451 -50.79 11.64 21.23
N GLY A 452 -50.97 12.67 22.05
CA GLY A 452 -51.85 12.59 23.20
C GLY A 452 -52.18 13.95 23.82
N THR A 453 -53.07 13.93 24.80
CA THR A 453 -53.52 15.11 25.53
C THR A 453 -52.96 15.08 26.94
N VAL A 454 -52.58 16.23 27.46
CA VAL A 454 -52.04 16.41 28.81
C VAL A 454 -52.84 17.51 29.51
N VAL A 455 -53.23 17.27 30.75
CA VAL A 455 -53.75 18.32 31.63
C VAL A 455 -52.58 18.92 32.40
N VAL A 456 -52.35 20.21 32.25
CA VAL A 456 -51.37 20.96 33.05
C VAL A 456 -52.08 21.69 34.18
N TYR A 457 -51.54 21.54 35.38
CA TYR A 457 -51.99 22.18 36.61
C TYR A 457 -50.99 23.24 37.04
N ASN A 458 -51.43 24.48 37.16
CA ASN A 458 -50.65 25.59 37.68
C ASN A 458 -50.91 25.79 39.17
N LYS A 459 -49.87 25.55 39.98
CA LYS A 459 -49.87 25.69 41.45
C LYS A 459 -49.32 27.03 41.93
N THR A 460 -49.13 27.99 41.02
CA THR A 460 -48.62 29.32 41.33
C THR A 460 -49.76 30.35 41.37
N PHE A 461 -49.54 31.47 42.06
CA PHE A 461 -50.51 32.57 42.15
C PHE A 461 -50.55 33.47 40.90
N GLU A 462 -49.73 33.18 39.89
CA GLU A 462 -49.68 33.91 38.62
C GLU A 462 -50.05 32.99 37.46
N ALA A 463 -50.65 33.55 36.41
CA ALA A 463 -50.84 32.81 35.17
C ALA A 463 -49.47 32.49 34.54
N LYS A 464 -49.34 31.30 33.96
CA LYS A 464 -48.13 30.86 33.26
C LYS A 464 -48.43 30.54 31.80
N SER A 465 -47.51 30.88 30.91
CA SER A 465 -47.63 30.63 29.48
C SER A 465 -46.59 29.59 29.06
N LEU A 466 -47.01 28.60 28.28
CA LEU A 466 -46.14 27.60 27.67
C LEU A 466 -46.14 27.82 26.16
N SER A 467 -44.97 28.07 25.58
CA SER A 467 -44.81 28.25 24.13
C SER A 467 -44.86 26.91 23.39
N LYS A 468 -45.38 26.92 22.16
CA LYS A 468 -45.23 25.78 21.22
C LYS A 468 -43.79 25.27 21.22
N GLY A 469 -43.61 23.95 21.24
CA GLY A 469 -42.31 23.29 21.29
C GLY A 469 -41.73 23.09 22.69
N THR A 470 -42.41 23.57 23.76
CA THR A 470 -42.00 23.25 25.15
C THR A 470 -41.95 21.74 25.33
N VAL A 471 -40.84 21.24 25.91
CA VAL A 471 -40.60 19.81 26.09
C VAL A 471 -41.18 19.34 27.42
N LEU A 472 -42.00 18.30 27.37
CA LEU A 472 -42.51 17.56 28.52
C LEU A 472 -41.82 16.20 28.59
N THR A 473 -41.32 15.82 29.76
CA THR A 473 -40.61 14.55 29.97
C THR A 473 -41.39 13.67 30.93
N SER A 474 -41.73 12.46 30.49
CA SER A 474 -42.41 11.45 31.32
C SER A 474 -41.44 10.87 32.36
N ASN A 475 -41.99 10.29 33.43
CA ASN A 475 -41.20 9.55 34.43
C ASN A 475 -40.34 8.43 33.81
N ASN A 476 -40.73 7.91 32.64
CA ASN A 476 -39.99 6.88 31.90
C ASN A 476 -38.95 7.48 30.93
N GLY A 477 -38.69 8.79 30.98
CA GLY A 477 -37.72 9.49 30.13
C GLY A 477 -38.20 9.86 28.73
N LEU A 478 -39.43 9.50 28.35
CA LEU A 478 -40.02 9.84 27.05
C LEU A 478 -40.27 11.35 26.94
N LYS A 479 -39.89 11.94 25.79
CA LYS A 479 -40.01 13.38 25.52
C LYS A 479 -41.14 13.69 24.55
N PHE A 480 -41.92 14.70 24.88
CA PHE A 480 -43.05 15.18 24.08
C PHE A 480 -42.94 16.68 23.88
N ALA A 481 -43.21 17.16 22.68
CA ALA A 481 -43.23 18.58 22.36
C ALA A 481 -44.68 19.09 22.33
N LEU A 482 -44.90 20.26 22.93
CA LEU A 482 -46.19 20.93 22.92
C LEU A 482 -46.53 21.44 21.51
N ASP A 483 -47.73 21.14 21.00
CA ASP A 483 -48.10 21.48 19.61
C ASP A 483 -48.51 22.95 19.42
N THR A 484 -49.01 23.60 20.48
CA THR A 484 -49.55 24.96 20.45
C THR A 484 -49.21 25.75 21.71
N THR A 485 -49.12 27.08 21.61
CA THR A 485 -48.89 27.93 22.79
C THR A 485 -50.16 27.99 23.66
N VAL A 486 -50.04 27.78 24.97
CA VAL A 486 -51.18 27.75 25.90
C VAL A 486 -50.91 28.59 27.14
N ASN A 487 -51.93 29.36 27.56
CA ASN A 487 -51.92 30.13 28.81
C ASN A 487 -52.73 29.39 29.88
N ILE A 488 -52.12 29.21 31.04
CA ILE A 488 -52.68 28.49 32.18
C ILE A 488 -52.96 29.50 33.29
N ALA A 489 -54.22 29.59 33.71
CA ALA A 489 -54.63 30.50 34.79
C ALA A 489 -53.88 30.21 36.11
N SER A 490 -53.85 31.18 37.01
CA SER A 490 -53.30 31.02 38.36
C SER A 490 -54.18 30.12 39.23
N GLN A 491 -53.63 29.63 40.35
CA GLN A 491 -54.45 29.03 41.40
C GLN A 491 -55.33 30.08 42.10
N SER A 492 -56.49 29.67 42.58
CA SER A 492 -57.44 30.52 43.33
C SER A 492 -57.88 29.84 44.63
N ALA A 493 -58.15 30.63 45.65
CA ALA A 493 -58.73 30.15 46.90
C ALA A 493 -60.26 30.27 46.81
N THR A 494 -60.95 29.16 47.01
CA THR A 494 -62.42 29.10 47.13
C THR A 494 -62.80 28.63 48.53
N ASP A 495 -64.07 28.79 48.91
CA ASP A 495 -64.59 28.36 50.24
C ASP A 495 -64.39 26.86 50.54
N SER A 496 -63.98 26.07 49.54
CA SER A 496 -63.73 24.62 49.63
C SER A 496 -62.23 24.24 49.55
N GLY A 497 -61.31 25.22 49.48
CA GLY A 497 -59.86 25.00 49.44
C GLY A 497 -59.14 25.68 48.26
N ILE A 498 -57.92 25.21 47.95
CA ILE A 498 -57.11 25.72 46.82
C ILE A 498 -57.52 25.00 45.54
N THR A 499 -57.95 25.75 44.52
CA THR A 499 -58.22 25.23 43.18
C THR A 499 -57.09 25.65 42.23
N PHE A 500 -56.34 24.69 41.70
CA PHE A 500 -55.27 24.95 40.72
C PHE A 500 -55.84 25.34 39.36
N GLY A 501 -55.18 26.26 38.67
CA GLY A 501 -55.50 26.56 37.27
C GLY A 501 -55.21 25.35 36.39
N LYS A 502 -56.10 25.03 35.44
CA LYS A 502 -55.98 23.86 34.57
C LYS A 502 -56.05 24.27 33.09
N ALA A 503 -55.27 23.61 32.25
CA ALA A 503 -55.41 23.70 30.80
C ALA A 503 -55.12 22.33 30.16
N ASN A 504 -55.90 21.97 29.15
CA ASN A 504 -55.66 20.78 28.34
C ASN A 504 -54.80 21.17 27.14
N ILE A 505 -53.69 20.46 26.94
CA ILE A 505 -52.72 20.71 25.88
C ILE A 505 -52.53 19.45 25.04
N THR A 506 -52.28 19.60 23.74
CA THR A 506 -51.91 18.47 22.88
C THR A 506 -50.39 18.42 22.71
N VAL A 507 -49.84 17.21 22.78
CA VAL A 507 -48.40 16.98 22.66
C VAL A 507 -48.11 15.87 21.67
N THR A 508 -47.00 16.01 20.96
CA THR A 508 -46.48 15.01 20.02
C THR A 508 -45.14 14.48 20.52
N ALA A 509 -44.95 13.16 20.49
CA ALA A 509 -43.69 12.55 20.88
C ALA A 509 -42.54 13.02 19.99
N SER A 510 -41.41 13.34 20.61
CA SER A 510 -40.21 13.79 19.90
C SER A 510 -39.55 12.65 19.11
N ALA A 511 -39.72 11.41 19.56
CA ALA A 511 -39.29 10.21 18.85
C ALA A 511 -40.49 9.55 18.14
N ILE A 512 -40.22 8.91 17.00
CA ILE A 512 -41.16 8.01 16.34
C ILE A 512 -41.12 6.62 17.02
N GLY A 513 -42.14 5.79 16.81
CA GLY A 513 -42.12 4.41 17.30
C GLY A 513 -43.13 4.11 18.41
N ALA A 514 -43.44 2.81 18.55
CA ALA A 514 -44.41 2.33 19.53
C ALA A 514 -43.96 2.55 20.98
N ASP A 515 -42.66 2.63 21.22
CA ASP A 515 -42.05 2.90 22.53
C ASP A 515 -42.32 4.34 23.01
N SER A 516 -42.75 5.23 22.11
CA SER A 516 -43.16 6.58 22.45
C SER A 516 -44.63 6.68 22.90
N ASN A 517 -45.38 5.58 22.90
CA ASN A 517 -46.72 5.54 23.45
C ASN A 517 -46.67 5.59 25.00
N LEU A 518 -47.60 6.31 25.61
CA LEU A 518 -47.62 6.59 27.05
C LEU A 518 -48.98 6.21 27.63
N ALA A 519 -48.98 5.51 28.77
CA ALA A 519 -50.21 5.15 29.46
C ALA A 519 -50.91 6.38 30.08
N SER A 520 -52.24 6.32 30.18
CA SER A 520 -53.04 7.36 30.83
C SER A 520 -52.62 7.62 32.28
N SER A 521 -52.85 8.84 32.76
CA SER A 521 -52.51 9.29 34.12
C SER A 521 -51.01 9.32 34.45
N SER A 522 -50.14 9.11 33.46
CA SER A 522 -48.69 9.28 33.63
C SER A 522 -48.36 10.74 33.95
N GLU A 523 -47.50 10.94 34.94
CA GLU A 523 -46.98 12.27 35.29
C GLU A 523 -45.84 12.68 34.35
N LEU A 524 -45.86 13.96 33.99
CA LEU A 524 -44.90 14.59 33.10
C LEU A 524 -44.31 15.82 33.79
N THR A 525 -43.02 16.01 33.62
CA THR A 525 -42.29 17.20 34.04
C THR A 525 -42.18 18.16 32.87
N ILE A 526 -42.42 19.46 33.11
CA ILE A 526 -42.36 20.49 32.08
C ILE A 526 -41.00 21.16 32.15
N ASN A 527 -40.23 21.11 31.06
CA ASN A 527 -38.90 21.69 31.04
C ASN A 527 -38.96 23.21 31.31
N GLY A 528 -38.11 23.68 32.23
CA GLY A 528 -38.10 25.08 32.70
C GLY A 528 -39.00 25.38 33.91
N PHE A 529 -39.77 24.41 34.42
CA PHE A 529 -40.62 24.59 35.61
C PHE A 529 -40.46 23.43 36.59
N SER A 530 -40.49 23.70 37.89
CA SER A 530 -40.46 22.65 38.91
C SER A 530 -41.84 21.98 39.07
N SER A 531 -41.88 20.73 39.52
CA SER A 531 -43.13 20.00 39.82
C SER A 531 -43.98 20.65 40.93
N SER A 532 -43.37 21.55 41.71
CA SER A 532 -44.04 22.40 42.68
C SER A 532 -44.75 23.61 42.05
N GLN A 533 -44.33 24.05 40.86
CA GLN A 533 -44.94 25.16 40.11
C GLN A 533 -45.97 24.65 39.11
N LEU A 534 -45.57 23.74 38.21
CA LEU A 534 -46.43 23.15 37.20
C LEU A 534 -46.39 21.63 37.30
N LEU A 535 -47.56 20.99 37.23
CA LEU A 535 -47.70 19.55 37.19
C LEU A 535 -48.45 19.16 35.91
N ALA A 536 -47.89 18.27 35.09
CA ALA A 536 -48.55 17.77 33.90
C ALA A 536 -48.96 16.30 34.09
N LYS A 537 -50.18 15.94 33.65
CA LYS A 537 -50.70 14.57 33.68
C LYS A 537 -51.31 14.18 32.34
N ALA A 538 -50.97 13.01 31.83
CA ALA A 538 -51.55 12.47 30.61
C ALA A 538 -53.06 12.23 30.77
N GLU A 539 -53.85 12.82 29.88
CA GLU A 539 -55.29 12.64 29.76
C GLU A 539 -55.58 11.57 28.69
N GLY A 540 -55.73 10.32 29.13
CA GLY A 540 -55.85 9.17 28.23
C GLY A 540 -54.50 8.64 27.75
N ASN A 541 -54.53 7.55 26.97
CA ASN A 541 -53.34 6.93 26.41
C ASN A 541 -52.83 7.71 25.20
N PHE A 542 -51.51 7.89 25.11
CA PHE A 542 -50.88 8.39 23.90
C PHE A 542 -50.73 7.24 22.93
N SER A 543 -51.12 7.46 21.68
CA SER A 543 -51.19 6.41 20.66
C SER A 543 -50.79 6.94 19.29
N GLY A 544 -50.67 6.05 18.31
CA GLY A 544 -50.22 6.38 16.95
C GLY A 544 -48.71 6.24 16.73
N GLY A 545 -47.92 5.98 17.78
CA GLY A 545 -46.50 5.70 17.64
C GLY A 545 -46.26 4.41 16.87
N THR A 546 -45.62 4.48 15.71
CA THR A 546 -45.21 3.32 14.89
C THR A 546 -43.80 3.52 14.35
N SER A 547 -43.06 2.43 14.14
CA SER A 547 -41.71 2.46 13.57
C SER A 547 -41.47 1.23 12.71
N LYS A 548 -40.86 1.43 11.55
CA LYS A 548 -40.40 0.38 10.64
C LYS A 548 -39.01 0.74 10.16
N GLU A 549 -38.13 -0.26 10.14
CA GLU A 549 -36.82 -0.10 9.51
C GLU A 549 -36.94 -0.29 7.99
N VAL A 550 -36.39 0.65 7.23
CA VAL A 550 -36.30 0.57 5.77
C VAL A 550 -34.86 0.74 5.31
N THR A 551 -34.52 0.07 4.20
CA THR A 551 -33.23 0.24 3.54
C THR A 551 -33.25 1.53 2.72
N VAL A 552 -32.18 2.33 2.85
CA VAL A 552 -31.99 3.60 2.16
C VAL A 552 -30.59 3.68 1.56
N VAL A 553 -30.44 4.49 0.51
CA VAL A 553 -29.13 4.76 -0.07
C VAL A 553 -28.29 5.57 0.91
N SER A 554 -27.15 5.04 1.34
CA SER A 554 -26.20 5.74 2.20
C SER A 554 -25.20 6.58 1.40
N SER A 555 -24.49 7.48 2.07
CA SER A 555 -23.43 8.28 1.42
C SER A 555 -22.26 7.37 0.99
N GLU A 556 -21.96 6.39 1.82
CA GLU A 556 -20.91 5.39 1.64
C GLU A 556 -21.23 4.52 0.41
N ASP A 557 -22.49 4.11 0.23
CA ASP A 557 -22.92 3.37 -0.95
C ASP A 557 -22.71 4.20 -2.23
N ALA A 558 -23.13 5.48 -2.22
CA ALA A 558 -23.01 6.36 -3.37
C ALA A 558 -21.55 6.65 -3.76
N GLN A 559 -20.66 6.80 -2.78
CA GLN A 559 -19.22 6.97 -2.97
C GLN A 559 -18.56 5.69 -3.49
N ARG A 560 -18.89 4.54 -2.89
CA ARG A 560 -18.37 3.23 -3.33
C ARG A 560 -18.74 2.94 -4.79
N LEU A 561 -19.99 3.18 -5.18
CA LEU A 561 -20.45 3.00 -6.56
C LEU A 561 -19.74 3.93 -7.54
N LEU A 562 -19.48 5.19 -7.14
CA LEU A 562 -18.71 6.13 -7.94
C LEU A 562 -17.26 5.70 -8.13
N ALA A 563 -16.57 5.31 -7.06
CA ALA A 563 -15.18 4.87 -7.12
C ALA A 563 -15.04 3.65 -8.04
N LYS A 564 -15.93 2.66 -7.89
CA LYS A 564 -15.96 1.45 -8.72
C LYS A 564 -16.18 1.77 -10.20
N LEU A 565 -17.20 2.55 -10.54
CA LEU A 565 -17.49 2.90 -11.93
C LEU A 565 -16.40 3.79 -12.54
N SER A 566 -15.80 4.71 -11.77
CA SER A 566 -14.72 5.58 -12.28
C SER A 566 -13.46 4.76 -12.60
N SER A 567 -13.10 3.78 -11.76
CA SER A 567 -12.00 2.85 -12.02
C SER A 567 -12.24 2.02 -13.29
N ASP A 568 -13.43 1.43 -13.43
CA ASP A 568 -13.80 0.67 -14.62
C ASP A 568 -13.72 1.53 -15.90
N LEU A 569 -14.23 2.76 -15.84
CA LEU A 569 -14.17 3.70 -16.97
C LEU A 569 -12.74 4.15 -17.29
N ARG A 570 -11.87 4.30 -16.31
CA ARG A 570 -10.44 4.62 -16.53
C ARG A 570 -9.74 3.52 -17.30
N LEU A 571 -9.95 2.26 -16.93
CA LEU A 571 -9.40 1.10 -17.66
C LEU A 571 -9.94 1.04 -19.09
N GLN A 572 -11.24 1.26 -19.29
CA GLN A 572 -11.83 1.30 -20.63
C GLN A 572 -11.26 2.45 -21.48
N ALA A 573 -11.03 3.62 -20.88
CA ALA A 573 -10.40 4.75 -21.56
C ALA A 573 -8.97 4.43 -21.97
N GLN A 574 -8.17 3.84 -21.07
CA GLN A 574 -6.80 3.41 -21.37
C GLN A 574 -6.78 2.37 -22.50
N GLN A 575 -7.63 1.34 -22.46
CA GLN A 575 -7.73 0.34 -23.53
C GLN A 575 -8.13 0.96 -24.89
N LYS A 576 -9.09 1.89 -24.89
CA LYS A 576 -9.55 2.58 -26.09
C LYS A 576 -8.44 3.45 -26.69
N LEU A 577 -7.72 4.19 -25.86
CA LEU A 577 -6.58 5.01 -26.30
C LEU A 577 -5.41 4.13 -26.78
N GLN A 578 -5.12 3.04 -26.08
CA GLN A 578 -4.07 2.08 -26.44
C GLN A 578 -4.36 1.39 -27.79
N GLY A 579 -5.64 1.10 -28.07
CA GLY A 579 -6.07 0.58 -29.37
C GLY A 579 -5.92 1.57 -30.53
N GLN A 580 -5.91 2.87 -30.26
CA GLN A 580 -5.65 3.92 -31.26
C GLN A 580 -4.15 4.12 -31.51
N LEU A 581 -3.29 3.77 -30.55
CA LEU A 581 -1.85 3.99 -30.57
C LEU A 581 -1.09 2.70 -30.22
N ALA A 582 -1.02 1.76 -31.16
CA ALA A 582 -0.39 0.46 -30.94
C ALA A 582 1.11 0.55 -30.57
N ASP A 583 1.82 1.56 -31.09
CA ASP A 583 3.26 1.73 -30.88
C ASP A 583 3.64 2.60 -29.67
N LYS A 584 2.63 3.14 -28.95
CA LYS A 584 2.85 4.01 -27.78
C LYS A 584 2.23 3.41 -26.54
N LYS A 585 2.81 3.70 -25.39
CA LYS A 585 2.33 3.27 -24.09
C LYS A 585 1.55 4.37 -23.42
N ILE A 586 0.44 4.00 -22.78
CA ILE A 586 -0.43 4.90 -22.03
C ILE A 586 -0.64 4.31 -20.64
N LEU A 587 -0.35 5.11 -19.61
CA LEU A 587 -0.50 4.70 -18.22
C LEU A 587 -1.90 5.11 -17.74
N ALA A 588 -2.69 4.16 -17.21
CA ALA A 588 -4.08 4.39 -16.84
C ALA A 588 -4.19 5.40 -15.67
N GLU A 589 -3.26 5.31 -14.74
CA GLU A 589 -3.14 6.15 -13.54
C GLU A 589 -2.75 7.59 -13.91
N ALA A 590 -2.14 7.79 -15.07
CA ALA A 590 -1.77 9.11 -15.59
C ALA A 590 -2.90 9.80 -16.38
N LEU A 591 -4.08 9.18 -16.48
CA LEU A 591 -5.22 9.81 -17.13
C LEU A 591 -5.90 10.79 -16.16
N SER A 592 -5.85 12.07 -16.51
CA SER A 592 -6.62 13.12 -15.86
C SER A 592 -8.11 12.97 -16.15
N GLU A 593 -8.93 13.10 -15.13
CA GLU A 593 -10.38 12.93 -15.19
C GLU A 593 -11.11 14.26 -15.27
N ASN A 594 -12.04 14.38 -16.22
CA ASN A 594 -13.02 15.46 -16.25
C ASN A 594 -14.43 14.86 -16.34
N ILE A 595 -15.21 14.97 -15.27
CA ILE A 595 -16.58 14.45 -15.22
C ILE A 595 -17.50 15.38 -16.02
N ILE A 596 -17.99 14.89 -17.15
CA ILE A 596 -18.95 15.61 -18.00
C ILE A 596 -20.37 15.45 -17.46
N LYS A 597 -20.73 14.24 -17.05
CA LYS A 597 -22.08 13.92 -16.57
C LYS A 597 -22.04 12.91 -15.43
N LYS A 598 -22.74 13.22 -14.34
CA LYS A 598 -22.91 12.36 -13.17
C LYS A 598 -24.36 12.41 -12.71
N SER A 599 -25.05 11.28 -12.71
CA SER A 599 -26.45 11.21 -12.29
C SER A 599 -26.77 9.89 -11.61
N TYR A 600 -27.26 9.97 -10.37
CA TYR A 600 -27.86 8.82 -9.69
C TYR A 600 -29.35 8.74 -10.01
N ASN A 601 -29.91 7.53 -10.03
CA ASN A 601 -31.37 7.33 -10.16
C ASN A 601 -32.12 7.49 -8.82
N LYS A 602 -31.39 7.49 -7.70
CA LYS A 602 -31.87 7.64 -6.32
C LYS A 602 -30.90 8.52 -5.55
N ASN A 603 -31.43 9.38 -4.70
CA ASN A 603 -30.63 10.27 -3.85
C ASN A 603 -30.27 9.59 -2.52
N ILE A 604 -29.30 10.17 -1.81
CA ILE A 604 -28.97 9.75 -0.45
C ILE A 604 -30.21 9.90 0.44
N ASN A 605 -30.48 8.91 1.28
CA ASN A 605 -31.67 8.73 2.12
C ASN A 605 -32.95 8.30 1.39
N ASP A 606 -32.95 8.15 0.06
CA ASP A 606 -34.10 7.57 -0.64
C ASP A 606 -34.24 6.10 -0.27
N GLN A 607 -35.49 5.67 -0.05
CA GLN A 607 -35.80 4.27 0.19
C GLN A 607 -35.65 3.45 -1.11
N ALA A 608 -34.66 2.57 -1.13
CA ALA A 608 -34.39 1.66 -2.23
C ALA A 608 -33.57 0.46 -1.74
N ASN A 609 -33.72 -0.69 -2.39
CA ASN A 609 -32.82 -1.83 -2.18
C ASN A 609 -31.61 -1.80 -3.13
N GLU A 610 -31.78 -1.16 -4.29
CA GLU A 610 -30.79 -1.00 -5.33
C GLU A 610 -30.88 0.40 -5.93
N PHE A 611 -29.74 0.93 -6.36
CA PHE A 611 -29.64 2.20 -7.05
C PHE A 611 -28.54 2.11 -8.13
N SER A 612 -28.52 3.09 -9.04
CA SER A 612 -27.65 3.10 -10.20
C SER A 612 -27.03 4.47 -10.43
N LEU A 613 -25.82 4.47 -10.97
CA LEU A 613 -25.06 5.65 -11.35
C LEU A 613 -24.78 5.63 -12.85
N ASN A 614 -25.21 6.68 -13.55
CA ASN A 614 -24.78 6.98 -14.91
C ASN A 614 -23.64 8.01 -14.85
N LEU A 615 -22.51 7.69 -15.48
CA LEU A 615 -21.30 8.49 -15.42
C LEU A 615 -20.67 8.61 -16.81
N THR A 616 -20.31 9.83 -17.20
CA THR A 616 -19.58 10.14 -18.43
C THR A 616 -18.36 10.96 -18.05
N ILE A 617 -17.17 10.46 -18.41
CA ILE A 617 -15.89 11.06 -18.07
C ILE A 617 -15.08 11.25 -19.36
N ARG A 618 -14.49 12.42 -19.51
CA ARG A 618 -13.42 12.67 -20.47
C ARG A 618 -12.09 12.46 -19.79
N TYR A 619 -11.29 11.56 -20.35
CA TYR A 619 -9.93 11.30 -19.92
C TYR A 619 -8.96 11.97 -20.87
N LYS A 620 -7.96 12.64 -20.31
CA LYS A 620 -6.82 13.23 -21.03
C LYS A 620 -5.52 12.73 -20.42
N GLY A 621 -4.57 12.32 -21.24
CA GLY A 621 -3.25 11.87 -20.79
C GLY A 621 -2.18 12.04 -21.85
N THR A 622 -1.01 11.49 -21.56
CA THR A 622 0.18 11.60 -22.42
C THR A 622 0.70 10.22 -22.76
N ALA A 623 0.74 9.89 -24.05
CA ALA A 623 1.30 8.67 -24.59
C ALA A 623 2.79 8.87 -24.92
N PHE A 624 3.62 7.83 -24.74
CA PHE A 624 5.05 7.87 -25.06
C PHE A 624 5.51 6.58 -25.74
N GLU A 625 6.64 6.61 -26.45
CA GLU A 625 7.19 5.42 -27.11
C GLU A 625 8.05 4.59 -26.15
N GLU A 626 7.84 3.27 -26.13
CA GLU A 626 8.63 2.35 -25.28
C GLU A 626 10.10 2.26 -25.74
N LYS A 627 10.36 2.51 -27.03
CA LYS A 627 11.71 2.57 -27.59
C LYS A 627 12.53 3.72 -26.99
N ASP A 628 11.92 4.89 -26.82
CA ASP A 628 12.58 6.07 -26.24
C ASP A 628 12.92 5.85 -24.77
N LEU A 629 12.03 5.16 -24.05
CA LEU A 629 12.29 4.74 -22.69
C LEU A 629 13.49 3.79 -22.61
N HIS A 630 13.56 2.80 -23.50
CA HIS A 630 14.70 1.87 -23.55
C HIS A 630 16.05 2.57 -23.82
N LEU A 631 16.08 3.66 -24.59
CA LEU A 631 17.30 4.43 -24.84
C LEU A 631 17.88 5.02 -23.55
N ILE A 632 17.05 5.69 -22.74
CA ILE A 632 17.48 6.28 -21.45
C ILE A 632 18.05 5.19 -20.53
N VAL A 633 17.40 4.03 -20.51
CA VAL A 633 17.73 2.91 -19.63
C VAL A 633 19.04 2.26 -19.99
N SER A 634 19.23 2.01 -21.28
CA SER A 634 20.43 1.36 -21.80
C SER A 634 21.69 2.09 -21.37
N LYS A 635 21.64 3.43 -21.34
CA LYS A 635 22.74 4.28 -20.88
C LYS A 635 22.95 4.17 -19.37
N LEU A 636 21.88 4.23 -18.58
CA LEU A 636 21.96 4.09 -17.12
C LEU A 636 22.54 2.73 -16.71
N VAL A 637 22.08 1.65 -17.33
CA VAL A 637 22.52 0.29 -17.02
C VAL A 637 23.97 0.06 -17.44
N THR A 638 24.37 0.52 -18.64
CA THR A 638 25.73 0.32 -19.16
C THR A 638 26.81 0.92 -18.25
N THR A 639 26.53 2.04 -17.58
CA THR A 639 27.48 2.68 -16.65
C THR A 639 27.67 1.93 -15.33
N GLN A 640 26.81 0.97 -15.00
CA GLN A 640 26.75 0.30 -13.69
C GLN A 640 26.83 -1.22 -13.78
N VAL A 641 27.28 -1.77 -14.92
CA VAL A 641 27.48 -3.22 -15.09
C VAL A 641 28.67 -3.67 -14.22
N PRO A 642 28.49 -4.65 -13.30
CA PRO A 642 29.60 -5.21 -12.53
C PRO A 642 30.67 -5.87 -13.41
N GLU A 643 31.92 -5.88 -12.95
CA GLU A 643 33.00 -6.58 -13.64
C GLU A 643 32.66 -8.05 -13.89
N GLY A 644 32.97 -8.55 -15.10
CA GLY A 644 32.70 -9.92 -15.49
C GLY A 644 31.29 -10.19 -16.01
N PHE A 645 30.44 -9.16 -16.18
CA PHE A 645 29.10 -9.28 -16.78
C PHE A 645 28.97 -8.39 -18.03
N GLN A 646 27.97 -8.71 -18.87
CA GLN A 646 27.56 -7.92 -20.02
C GLN A 646 26.05 -7.72 -20.02
N PHE A 647 25.62 -6.55 -20.52
CA PHE A 647 24.22 -6.18 -20.64
C PHE A 647 23.63 -6.67 -21.97
N ASP A 648 22.46 -7.29 -21.93
CA ASP A 648 21.68 -7.68 -23.11
C ASP A 648 20.37 -6.90 -23.16
N LEU A 649 20.27 -5.99 -24.13
CA LEU A 649 19.08 -5.16 -24.40
C LEU A 649 17.83 -5.99 -24.70
N SER A 650 17.98 -7.15 -25.31
CA SER A 650 16.84 -7.96 -25.77
C SER A 650 16.08 -8.66 -24.63
N GLN A 651 16.69 -8.74 -23.44
CA GLN A 651 16.16 -9.45 -22.27
C GLN A 651 15.81 -8.50 -21.12
N THR A 652 15.61 -7.21 -21.42
CA THR A 652 15.28 -6.17 -20.42
C THR A 652 13.77 -6.08 -20.25
N GLU A 653 13.31 -6.17 -19.00
CA GLU A 653 11.91 -5.95 -18.63
C GLU A 653 11.76 -4.52 -18.08
N THR A 654 10.78 -3.79 -18.60
CA THR A 654 10.51 -2.39 -18.25
C THR A 654 9.12 -2.26 -17.64
N GLN A 655 9.06 -1.78 -16.40
CA GLN A 655 7.83 -1.36 -15.73
C GLN A 655 7.85 0.16 -15.56
N ALA A 656 6.69 0.79 -15.66
CA ALA A 656 6.54 2.23 -15.51
C ALA A 656 5.43 2.51 -14.50
N ASP A 657 5.79 3.12 -13.38
CA ASP A 657 4.86 3.55 -12.34
C ASP A 657 4.70 5.06 -12.39
N VAL A 658 3.46 5.53 -12.40
CA VAL A 658 3.17 6.96 -12.46
C VAL A 658 3.51 7.60 -11.12
N SER A 659 4.27 8.70 -11.16
CA SER A 659 4.57 9.50 -9.97
C SER A 659 3.74 10.78 -9.93
N LYS A 660 3.59 11.47 -11.07
CA LYS A 660 2.83 12.73 -11.15
C LYS A 660 2.51 13.10 -12.60
N LEU A 661 1.29 13.57 -12.86
CA LEU A 661 0.95 14.30 -14.08
C LEU A 661 0.99 15.81 -13.78
N ASP A 662 1.73 16.57 -14.57
CA ASP A 662 1.83 18.02 -14.43
C ASP A 662 0.76 18.76 -15.26
N HIS A 663 0.50 20.04 -14.94
CA HIS A 663 -0.56 20.85 -15.54
C HIS A 663 -0.42 21.03 -17.07
N ASP A 664 0.80 20.92 -17.62
CA ASP A 664 1.10 21.08 -19.05
C ASP A 664 1.01 19.77 -19.86
N GLY A 665 0.48 18.69 -19.27
CA GLY A 665 0.48 17.37 -19.90
C GLY A 665 1.85 16.70 -19.88
N LYS A 666 2.81 17.21 -19.10
CA LYS A 666 4.06 16.49 -18.81
C LYS A 666 3.77 15.34 -17.87
N LEU A 667 4.14 14.14 -18.30
CA LEU A 667 3.98 12.94 -17.51
C LEU A 667 5.31 12.58 -16.86
N ILE A 668 5.37 12.69 -15.53
CA ILE A 668 6.53 12.30 -14.75
C ILE A 668 6.24 10.94 -14.13
N PHE A 669 7.04 9.95 -14.48
CA PHE A 669 6.86 8.59 -14.01
C PHE A 669 8.19 7.99 -13.56
N LEU A 670 8.11 7.12 -12.56
CA LEU A 670 9.23 6.32 -12.10
C LEU A 670 9.26 5.07 -12.95
N ALA A 671 10.24 4.97 -13.83
CA ALA A 671 10.43 3.81 -14.65
C ALA A 671 11.37 2.84 -13.92
N ARG A 672 10.88 1.63 -13.64
CA ARG A 672 11.60 0.54 -12.98
C ARG A 672 12.05 -0.46 -14.04
N PHE A 673 13.35 -0.67 -14.10
CA PHE A 673 14.00 -1.49 -15.11
C PHE A 673 14.63 -2.69 -14.44
N LYS A 674 14.33 -3.87 -14.98
CA LYS A 674 14.97 -5.13 -14.60
C LYS A 674 15.80 -5.61 -15.78
N ALA A 675 17.11 -5.34 -15.70
CA ALA A 675 18.08 -5.79 -16.68
C ALA A 675 18.64 -7.15 -16.27
N LYS A 676 18.54 -8.15 -17.16
CA LYS A 676 19.23 -9.43 -16.99
C LYS A 676 20.65 -9.30 -17.53
N LEU A 677 21.64 -9.41 -16.65
CA LEU A 677 23.05 -9.39 -16.98
C LEU A 677 23.56 -10.83 -17.16
N ILE A 678 24.32 -11.04 -18.22
CA ILE A 678 24.89 -12.35 -18.58
C ILE A 678 26.38 -12.32 -18.22
N PRO A 679 26.96 -13.39 -17.63
CA PRO A 679 28.39 -13.44 -17.40
C PRO A 679 29.16 -13.31 -18.73
N LYS A 680 30.23 -12.52 -18.70
CA LYS A 680 31.13 -12.33 -19.82
C LYS A 680 32.01 -13.57 -19.97
N ILE A 681 31.64 -14.45 -20.89
CA ILE A 681 32.37 -15.68 -21.17
C ILE A 681 33.32 -15.48 -22.34
N ASP A 682 34.59 -15.77 -22.12
CA ASP A 682 35.60 -15.82 -23.19
C ASP A 682 35.43 -17.10 -24.02
N THR A 683 34.62 -16.99 -25.07
CA THR A 683 34.32 -18.11 -25.98
C THR A 683 35.57 -18.62 -26.70
N GLU A 684 36.58 -17.79 -26.95
CA GLU A 684 37.82 -18.20 -27.60
C GLU A 684 38.67 -19.11 -26.70
N LYS A 685 38.76 -18.77 -25.41
CA LYS A 685 39.45 -19.59 -24.41
C LYS A 685 38.77 -20.95 -24.25
N ILE A 686 37.45 -20.98 -24.16
CA ILE A 686 36.66 -22.23 -24.09
C ILE A 686 36.89 -23.06 -25.35
N LEU A 687 36.77 -22.43 -26.51
CA LEU A 687 36.93 -23.10 -27.80
C LEU A 687 38.28 -23.83 -27.90
N ASN A 688 39.36 -23.24 -27.38
CA ASN A 688 40.69 -23.86 -27.40
C ASN A 688 40.82 -25.06 -26.45
N GLN A 689 40.11 -25.07 -25.33
CA GLN A 689 40.18 -26.12 -24.29
C GLN A 689 39.30 -27.33 -24.59
N ILE A 690 38.22 -27.16 -25.35
CA ILE A 690 37.26 -28.24 -25.66
C ILE A 690 37.64 -29.05 -26.90
N ARG A 691 38.65 -28.63 -27.68
CA ARG A 691 39.09 -29.36 -28.89
C ARG A 691 39.53 -30.78 -28.56
N PHE A 692 39.06 -31.74 -29.37
CA PHE A 692 39.40 -33.17 -29.26
C PHE A 692 39.06 -33.83 -27.90
N LYS A 693 38.34 -33.13 -27.03
CA LYS A 693 37.79 -33.65 -25.78
C LYS A 693 36.53 -34.48 -26.03
N THR A 694 36.23 -35.39 -25.13
CA THR A 694 34.94 -36.10 -25.17
C THR A 694 33.81 -35.16 -24.72
N PRO A 695 32.56 -35.38 -25.14
CA PRO A 695 31.42 -34.59 -24.68
C PRO A 695 31.32 -34.54 -23.15
N GLU A 696 31.59 -35.64 -22.46
CA GLU A 696 31.56 -35.70 -20.99
C GLU A 696 32.66 -34.84 -20.33
N GLU A 697 33.87 -34.81 -20.92
CA GLU A 697 34.94 -33.92 -20.48
C GLU A 697 34.57 -32.45 -20.69
N VAL A 698 33.91 -32.11 -21.80
CA VAL A 698 33.45 -30.74 -22.09
C VAL A 698 32.35 -30.32 -21.11
N LEU A 699 31.35 -31.18 -20.87
CA LEU A 699 30.30 -30.90 -19.88
C LEU A 699 30.88 -30.68 -18.49
N SER A 700 31.88 -31.48 -18.10
CA SER A 700 32.57 -31.32 -16.81
C SER A 700 33.38 -30.03 -16.74
N LEU A 701 34.06 -29.65 -17.83
CA LEU A 701 34.84 -28.42 -17.92
C LEU A 701 33.95 -27.18 -17.81
N VAL A 702 32.82 -27.18 -18.53
CA VAL A 702 31.88 -26.05 -18.54
C VAL A 702 31.11 -25.94 -17.22
N LYS A 703 30.78 -27.06 -16.57
CA LYS A 703 30.14 -27.07 -15.24
C LYS A 703 31.04 -26.54 -14.12
N ASN A 704 32.37 -26.60 -14.29
CA ASN A 704 33.34 -26.07 -13.33
C ASN A 704 33.64 -24.57 -13.51
N MET A 705 32.98 -23.89 -14.47
CA MET A 705 33.13 -22.46 -14.69
C MET A 705 32.17 -21.68 -13.80
N ASP A 706 32.65 -20.54 -13.29
CA ASP A 706 31.83 -19.64 -12.47
C ASP A 706 30.63 -19.10 -13.27
N ASN A 707 29.46 -19.07 -12.64
CA ASN A 707 28.19 -18.56 -13.20
C ASN A 707 27.63 -19.37 -14.39
N VAL A 708 28.06 -20.63 -14.57
CA VAL A 708 27.56 -21.54 -15.61
C VAL A 708 26.76 -22.68 -14.98
N LEU A 709 25.50 -22.85 -15.40
CA LEU A 709 24.59 -23.89 -14.93
C LEU A 709 24.80 -25.23 -15.66
N GLY A 710 25.26 -25.18 -16.91
CA GLY A 710 25.55 -26.37 -17.70
C GLY A 710 25.75 -26.05 -19.19
N ALA A 711 25.82 -27.09 -20.00
CA ALA A 711 25.83 -26.94 -21.45
C ALA A 711 25.10 -28.09 -22.14
N ASP A 712 24.60 -27.82 -23.34
CA ASP A 712 24.12 -28.83 -24.28
C ASP A 712 25.09 -28.91 -25.47
N ILE A 713 25.37 -30.12 -25.93
CA ILE A 713 26.34 -30.39 -26.99
C ILE A 713 25.66 -31.20 -28.08
N LYS A 714 25.50 -30.59 -29.25
CA LYS A 714 24.95 -31.25 -30.44
C LYS A 714 26.05 -31.49 -31.47
N MET A 715 26.33 -32.75 -31.77
CA MET A 715 27.32 -33.15 -32.78
C MET A 715 26.66 -33.62 -34.06
N ILE A 716 27.26 -33.28 -35.20
CA ILE A 716 26.80 -33.66 -36.53
C ILE A 716 28.00 -34.20 -37.31
N PRO A 717 28.02 -35.49 -37.72
CA PRO A 717 27.03 -36.54 -37.47
C PRO A 717 27.07 -37.07 -36.02
N ASP A 718 26.00 -37.75 -35.59
CA ASP A 718 25.94 -38.43 -34.29
C ASP A 718 26.77 -39.72 -34.33
N LEU A 719 27.97 -39.66 -33.74
CA LEU A 719 28.93 -40.76 -33.71
C LEU A 719 28.69 -41.64 -32.47
N PRO A 720 28.95 -42.97 -32.54
CA PRO A 720 28.91 -43.82 -31.36
C PRO A 720 29.78 -43.26 -30.23
N LYS A 721 29.31 -43.35 -28.97
CA LYS A 721 29.94 -42.71 -27.80
C LYS A 721 31.45 -42.94 -27.66
N PHE A 722 31.96 -44.11 -28.09
CA PHE A 722 33.40 -44.42 -28.06
C PHE A 722 34.25 -43.58 -29.04
N PHE A 723 33.66 -43.12 -30.14
CA PHE A 723 34.32 -42.28 -31.17
C PHE A 723 33.93 -40.80 -31.08
N ALA A 724 32.96 -40.46 -30.24
CA ALA A 724 32.45 -39.11 -30.05
C ALA A 724 33.50 -38.21 -29.39
N ARG A 725 34.12 -37.33 -30.19
CA ARG A 725 35.04 -36.29 -29.74
C ARG A 725 34.71 -34.98 -30.44
N MET A 726 34.98 -33.88 -29.76
CA MET A 726 34.86 -32.56 -30.34
C MET A 726 35.77 -32.40 -31.56
N PRO A 727 35.33 -31.69 -32.62
CA PRO A 727 36.14 -31.44 -33.80
C PRO A 727 37.50 -30.84 -33.46
N ILE A 728 38.54 -31.26 -34.19
CA ILE A 728 39.90 -30.70 -34.02
C ILE A 728 39.95 -29.26 -34.58
N LEU A 729 39.19 -29.01 -35.65
CA LEU A 729 39.11 -27.72 -36.32
C LEU A 729 38.16 -26.78 -35.58
N SER A 730 38.70 -25.69 -35.03
CA SER A 730 37.94 -24.63 -34.34
C SER A 730 36.73 -24.10 -35.12
N LYS A 731 36.87 -23.95 -36.45
CA LYS A 731 35.80 -23.49 -37.36
C LYS A 731 34.57 -24.42 -37.42
N ASN A 732 34.71 -25.66 -36.96
CA ASN A 732 33.62 -26.64 -36.92
C ASN A 732 32.92 -26.66 -35.54
N ILE A 733 33.31 -25.80 -34.60
CA ILE A 733 32.71 -25.66 -33.28
C ILE A 733 32.01 -24.30 -33.19
N LYS A 734 30.70 -24.28 -32.93
CA LYS A 734 29.93 -23.07 -32.63
C LYS A 734 29.61 -23.04 -31.14
N ILE A 735 29.89 -21.93 -30.47
CA ILE A 735 29.55 -21.73 -29.06
C ILE A 735 28.50 -20.62 -28.98
N GLU A 736 27.38 -20.89 -28.32
CA GLU A 736 26.34 -19.92 -28.01
C GLU A 736 26.17 -19.86 -26.48
N VAL A 737 25.99 -18.66 -25.93
CA VAL A 737 25.70 -18.45 -24.52
C VAL A 737 24.25 -18.00 -24.42
N GLY A 738 23.46 -18.68 -23.61
CA GLY A 738 22.05 -18.40 -23.42
C GLY A 738 21.60 -18.61 -21.98
N LEU A 739 20.42 -18.06 -21.66
CA LEU A 739 19.76 -18.35 -20.40
C LEU A 739 19.10 -19.73 -20.47
N LYS A 740 19.04 -20.41 -19.33
CA LYS A 740 18.38 -21.72 -19.23
C LYS A 740 16.86 -21.59 -19.21
#